data_AF-A0A0W0YPR9-F1
#
_entry.id   AF-A0A0W0YPR9-F1
#
_cell.length_a   1.000
_cell.length_b   1.000
_cell.length_c   1.000
_cell.angle_alpha   90.00
_cell.angle_beta   90.00
_cell.angle_gamma   90.00
#
_symmetry.space_group_name_H-M   'P 1'
#
loop_
_entity.id
_entity.type
_entity.pdbx_description
1 polymer ?
#
loop_
_entity_poly.entity_id
_entity_poly.type
_entity_poly.pdbx_seq_one_letter_code
_entity_poly.pdbx_strand_id
1 'polypeptide(L)'
;MITLEMLTSLIDEYKHKEATFSSELDAKTIALMQLESKVTLCFLEHVTTAFKSGISPENVCLSLKGYFSARWDALKNTNIAYPRHPFLPINQLCLKIAEKIADANEAVVKILMPTVIDLCRGSYSLKSETEESGHFAVEQFILDETGTYLIPVAEIFEVGKGNTNLIFPDFQPPPAQVQYQLNSKDLARVKTIAGKPCKQYMQALMQQHASHYDNHSVGFAIKELAMHLKKASVSDAGTELSVNLVLCEDAIKSFYDLWRKLPVETIRKINQYRIKHYGNPDYSLESYFLALFVRHPDCTLTEEESAKQKAENIFPCAQQISDYLNEFLIQNKELYDLIIEPGEHKSANRTVQMNSLYEAAIVALTQRGQTLEADDKELSAFPKKLMRHFKVFKDLASTGDLWAHHIHNFHALSLLANTEDFPLREVFSKLQNVPFPSDKETFLDFLKVFARKNPEQIIALISPYQDLLSQRHYKYLLNMGILSETSVASLRKMIVQEFTSKRGSLDEFYQNYSFWKDEDEVQSLLLDTSASFLHETVQDRGTLCSSLLSQTHLRAFHKVFEHFASQVNSKKEFFVCWQLIPQAEHERYLNAISFESFIKSLSELKEITDSLVSGKYCHLILKQLNAAKLNCSEEEFDLFMQSQLDRPIRSSTLRNEIKKMLCIYMTRQQVTSPNSLHGSRKAIVSALSAQLEDPDTTDDEFIDQLKEAKKSIMREYGFSGSCNKGSMLYRLIEQTLQPYEKPKASASNSIPLTSSSFFAPRRRESDNVVPPAAGHDVSF
;
A
#
# COMPACT_ATOMS: atom_id res chain seq x y z
N MET A 1 40.87 -24.18 1.22
CA MET A 1 39.97 -23.76 0.13
C MET A 1 38.75 -24.65 0.10
N ILE A 2 37.57 -24.08 -0.12
CA ILE A 2 36.31 -24.81 -0.22
C ILE A 2 36.28 -25.66 -1.50
N THR A 3 35.78 -26.89 -1.41
CA THR A 3 35.56 -27.78 -2.56
C THR A 3 34.07 -27.87 -2.89
N LEU A 4 33.74 -28.31 -4.10
CA LEU A 4 32.36 -28.57 -4.51
C LEU A 4 31.65 -29.57 -3.57
N GLU A 5 32.34 -30.64 -3.19
CA GLU A 5 31.81 -31.68 -2.29
C GLU A 5 31.50 -31.10 -0.91
N MET A 6 32.41 -30.29 -0.36
CA MET A 6 32.20 -29.62 0.92
C MET A 6 31.01 -28.64 0.87
N LEU A 7 30.92 -27.82 -0.17
CA LEU A 7 29.82 -26.86 -0.32
C LEU A 7 28.47 -27.57 -0.48
N THR A 8 28.42 -28.64 -1.28
CA THR A 8 27.20 -29.43 -1.48
C THR A 8 26.76 -30.10 -0.17
N SER A 9 27.70 -30.74 0.54
CA SER A 9 27.42 -31.37 1.84
C SER A 9 26.91 -30.38 2.89
N LEU A 10 27.46 -29.15 2.93
CA LEU A 10 26.97 -28.12 3.83
C LEU A 10 25.55 -27.67 3.47
N ILE A 11 25.25 -27.47 2.18
CA ILE A 11 23.90 -27.09 1.75
C ILE A 11 22.89 -28.18 2.15
N ASP A 12 23.20 -29.44 1.87
CA ASP A 12 22.32 -30.58 2.19
C ASP A 12 22.07 -30.71 3.69
N GLU A 13 23.09 -30.47 4.53
CA GLU A 13 22.96 -30.53 6.00
C GLU A 13 21.99 -29.47 6.55
N TYR A 14 21.99 -28.25 5.99
CA TYR A 14 21.23 -27.12 6.53
C TYR A 14 19.90 -26.86 5.84
N LYS A 15 19.70 -27.35 4.61
CA LYS A 15 18.47 -27.13 3.82
C LYS A 15 17.20 -27.64 4.51
N HIS A 16 17.31 -28.68 5.32
CA HIS A 16 16.17 -29.33 5.98
C HIS A 16 16.07 -29.02 7.48
N LYS A 17 16.98 -28.21 8.03
CA LYS A 17 16.92 -27.84 9.45
C LYS A 17 15.80 -26.84 9.69
N GLU A 18 14.96 -27.12 10.68
CA GLU A 18 13.87 -26.22 11.07
C GLU A 18 14.43 -24.95 11.73
N ALA A 19 13.92 -23.79 11.29
CA ALA A 19 14.22 -22.51 11.91
C ALA A 19 13.27 -22.27 13.08
N THR A 20 13.83 -21.94 14.25
CA THR A 20 13.06 -21.56 15.44
C THR A 20 13.02 -20.04 15.55
N PHE A 21 11.83 -19.45 15.41
CA PHE A 21 11.61 -18.00 15.50
C PHE A 21 11.00 -17.63 16.86
N SER A 22 11.19 -16.37 17.28
CA SER A 22 10.52 -15.84 18.48
C SER A 22 8.99 -15.86 18.33
N SER A 23 8.28 -16.24 19.40
CA SER A 23 6.82 -16.22 19.46
C SER A 23 6.23 -14.80 19.43
N GLU A 24 7.05 -13.77 19.61
CA GLU A 24 6.65 -12.37 19.58
C GLU A 24 6.55 -11.81 18.15
N LEU A 25 7.01 -12.55 17.14
CA LEU A 25 6.97 -12.14 15.74
C LEU A 25 5.63 -12.46 15.08
N ASP A 26 5.15 -11.53 14.26
CA ASP A 26 3.97 -11.76 13.44
C ASP A 26 4.27 -12.67 12.23
N ALA A 27 3.22 -13.30 11.69
CA ALA A 27 3.34 -14.26 10.60
C ALA A 27 3.96 -13.68 9.32
N LYS A 28 3.76 -12.38 9.05
CA LYS A 28 4.32 -11.71 7.88
C LYS A 28 5.83 -11.52 8.04
N THR A 29 6.28 -11.11 9.22
CA THR A 29 7.70 -10.98 9.53
C THR A 29 8.42 -12.33 9.45
N ILE A 30 7.83 -13.39 10.00
CA ILE A 30 8.35 -14.76 9.86
C ILE A 30 8.44 -15.18 8.39
N ALA A 31 7.41 -14.92 7.59
CA ALA A 31 7.40 -15.26 6.16
C ALA A 31 8.51 -14.54 5.38
N LEU A 32 8.80 -13.28 5.72
CA LEU A 32 9.90 -12.51 5.15
C LEU A 32 11.26 -13.12 5.54
N MET A 33 11.45 -13.53 6.80
CA MET A 33 12.67 -14.18 7.26
C MET A 33 12.89 -15.55 6.60
N GLN A 34 11.83 -16.32 6.39
CA GLN A 34 11.92 -17.58 5.64
C GLN A 34 12.23 -17.36 4.16
N LEU A 35 11.69 -16.29 3.56
CA LEU A 35 12.02 -15.92 2.18
C LEU A 35 13.50 -15.60 2.05
N GLU A 36 14.06 -14.86 2.99
CA GLU A 36 15.50 -14.59 3.06
C GLU A 36 16.32 -15.88 3.01
N SER A 37 16.00 -16.84 3.89
CA SER A 37 16.73 -18.10 3.98
C SER A 37 16.69 -18.91 2.68
N LYS A 38 15.52 -18.93 2.02
CA LYS A 38 15.35 -19.58 0.70
C LYS A 38 16.21 -18.92 -0.36
N VAL A 39 16.22 -17.59 -0.43
CA VAL A 39 17.02 -16.85 -1.42
C VAL A 39 18.51 -17.14 -1.26
N THR A 40 19.00 -17.22 -0.02
CA THR A 40 20.39 -17.60 0.24
C THR A 40 20.68 -19.05 -0.14
N LEU A 41 19.82 -20.01 0.19
CA LEU A 41 20.00 -21.40 -0.25
C LEU A 41 20.06 -21.51 -1.77
N CYS A 42 19.13 -20.85 -2.47
CA CYS A 42 19.09 -20.83 -3.92
C CYS A 42 20.38 -20.25 -4.54
N PHE A 43 20.93 -19.17 -3.96
CA PHE A 43 22.22 -18.63 -4.38
C PHE A 43 23.33 -19.68 -4.26
N LEU A 44 23.42 -20.34 -3.10
CA LEU A 44 24.45 -21.32 -2.82
C LEU A 44 24.34 -22.55 -3.75
N GLU A 45 23.12 -23.03 -4.02
CA GLU A 45 22.87 -24.09 -5.01
C GLU A 45 23.32 -23.67 -6.42
N HIS A 46 23.07 -22.42 -6.81
CA HIS A 46 23.56 -21.90 -8.08
C HIS A 46 25.10 -21.86 -8.14
N VAL A 47 25.75 -21.44 -7.06
CA VAL A 47 27.21 -21.49 -6.95
C VAL A 47 27.73 -22.92 -7.10
N THR A 48 27.07 -23.94 -6.51
CA THR A 48 27.50 -25.34 -6.73
C THR A 48 27.36 -25.78 -8.18
N THR A 49 26.33 -25.32 -8.88
CA THR A 49 26.13 -25.63 -10.31
C THR A 49 27.23 -24.99 -11.15
N ALA A 50 27.54 -23.72 -10.89
CA ALA A 50 28.60 -23.00 -11.58
C ALA A 50 29.99 -23.63 -11.29
N PHE A 51 30.20 -24.10 -10.06
CA PHE A 51 31.40 -24.83 -9.66
C PHE A 51 31.50 -26.18 -10.41
N LYS A 52 30.39 -26.92 -10.59
CA LYS A 52 30.32 -28.13 -11.44
C LYS A 52 30.64 -27.84 -12.90
N SER A 53 30.25 -26.67 -13.41
CA SER A 53 30.53 -26.21 -14.76
C SER A 53 31.98 -25.76 -15.00
N GLY A 54 32.86 -25.89 -14.00
CA GLY A 54 34.30 -25.66 -14.15
C GLY A 54 34.80 -24.27 -13.75
N ILE A 55 33.99 -23.47 -13.04
CA ILE A 55 34.49 -22.23 -12.42
C ILE A 55 35.58 -22.57 -11.39
N SER A 56 36.66 -21.80 -11.39
CA SER A 56 37.78 -22.03 -10.47
C SER A 56 37.38 -21.80 -9.01
N PRO A 57 37.96 -22.54 -8.05
CA PRO A 57 37.67 -22.36 -6.63
C PRO A 57 37.90 -20.92 -6.12
N GLU A 58 38.86 -20.18 -6.67
CA GLU A 58 39.15 -18.79 -6.30
C GLU A 58 37.99 -17.85 -6.67
N ASN A 59 37.44 -18.02 -7.88
CA ASN A 59 36.29 -17.24 -8.35
C ASN A 59 35.02 -17.55 -7.55
N VAL A 60 34.87 -18.80 -7.11
CA VAL A 60 33.81 -19.22 -6.18
C VAL A 60 33.98 -18.52 -4.83
N CYS A 61 35.19 -18.50 -4.26
CA CYS A 61 35.45 -17.80 -3.00
C CYS A 61 35.14 -16.30 -3.10
N LEU A 62 35.61 -15.62 -4.16
CA LEU A 62 35.34 -14.21 -4.39
C LEU A 62 33.84 -13.92 -4.49
N SER A 63 33.12 -14.80 -5.17
CA SER A 63 31.66 -14.72 -5.30
C SER A 63 30.93 -14.86 -3.97
N LEU A 64 31.33 -15.84 -3.15
CA LEU A 64 30.75 -16.07 -1.82
C LEU A 64 31.00 -14.86 -0.90
N LYS A 65 32.22 -14.33 -0.89
CA LYS A 65 32.57 -13.11 -0.13
C LYS A 65 31.74 -11.90 -0.58
N GLY A 66 31.59 -11.69 -1.89
CA GLY A 66 30.75 -10.63 -2.44
C GLY A 66 29.27 -10.77 -2.04
N TYR A 67 28.75 -12.00 -2.04
CA TYR A 67 27.39 -12.28 -1.59
C TYR A 67 27.20 -12.03 -0.09
N PHE A 68 28.12 -12.48 0.77
CA PHE A 68 28.02 -12.25 2.21
C PHE A 68 28.09 -10.76 2.57
N SER A 69 28.90 -9.98 1.86
CA SER A 69 28.89 -8.52 1.99
C SER A 69 27.52 -7.91 1.64
N ALA A 70 26.94 -8.29 0.50
CA ALA A 70 25.63 -7.82 0.07
C ALA A 70 24.50 -8.25 1.03
N ARG A 71 24.59 -9.49 1.54
CA ARG A 71 23.67 -10.03 2.55
C ARG A 71 23.78 -9.22 3.83
N TRP A 72 24.99 -8.93 4.31
CA TRP A 72 25.20 -8.14 5.51
C TRP A 72 24.59 -6.74 5.43
N ASP A 73 24.79 -6.04 4.31
CA ASP A 73 24.19 -4.73 4.08
C ASP A 73 22.66 -4.72 4.11
N ALA A 74 22.04 -5.87 3.84
CA ALA A 74 20.60 -6.04 3.92
C ALA A 74 20.12 -6.52 5.30
N LEU A 75 20.98 -7.15 6.11
CA LEU A 75 20.63 -7.74 7.41
C LEU A 75 21.09 -6.96 8.65
N LYS A 76 22.08 -6.08 8.54
CA LYS A 76 22.72 -5.44 9.70
C LYS A 76 21.76 -4.71 10.65
N ASN A 77 20.61 -4.27 10.15
CA ASN A 77 19.56 -3.58 10.91
C ASN A 77 18.32 -4.45 11.15
N THR A 78 18.40 -5.78 11.05
CA THR A 78 17.25 -6.69 11.14
C THR A 78 17.44 -7.73 12.23
N ASN A 79 16.34 -8.36 12.68
CA ASN A 79 16.35 -9.34 13.76
C ASN A 79 16.91 -10.72 13.35
N ILE A 80 17.33 -10.89 12.09
CA ILE A 80 18.01 -12.11 11.60
C ILE A 80 19.49 -11.90 11.31
N ALA A 81 20.05 -10.74 11.65
CA ALA A 81 21.50 -10.52 11.63
C ALA A 81 22.24 -11.63 12.39
N TYR A 82 23.46 -11.96 11.97
CA TYR A 82 24.25 -13.06 12.57
C TYR A 82 24.30 -13.00 14.11
N PRO A 83 24.60 -11.86 14.76
CA PRO A 83 24.68 -11.79 16.23
C PRO A 83 23.30 -11.71 16.90
N ARG A 84 22.22 -11.50 16.16
CA ARG A 84 20.84 -11.41 16.70
C ARG A 84 20.10 -12.74 16.58
N HIS A 85 20.41 -13.55 15.57
CA HIS A 85 19.86 -14.88 15.42
C HIS A 85 20.96 -15.89 15.07
N PRO A 86 21.88 -16.18 16.01
CA PRO A 86 23.08 -16.98 15.74
C PRO A 86 22.74 -18.39 15.25
N PHE A 87 21.73 -19.05 15.83
CA PHE A 87 21.36 -20.43 15.48
C PHE A 87 20.33 -20.55 14.35
N LEU A 88 20.04 -19.47 13.62
CA LEU A 88 19.23 -19.58 12.40
C LEU A 88 19.97 -20.49 11.40
N PRO A 89 19.35 -21.55 10.86
CA PRO A 89 20.05 -22.52 10.02
C PRO A 89 20.82 -21.89 8.84
N ILE A 90 20.25 -20.86 8.21
CA ILE A 90 20.94 -20.17 7.11
C ILE A 90 22.14 -19.34 7.59
N ASN A 91 22.07 -18.74 8.78
CA ASN A 91 23.21 -18.02 9.36
C ASN A 91 24.35 -18.97 9.70
N GLN A 92 24.02 -20.16 10.24
CA GLN A 92 24.99 -21.22 10.50
C GLN A 92 25.60 -21.77 9.22
N LEU A 93 24.82 -21.98 8.15
CA LEU A 93 25.34 -22.37 6.84
C LEU A 93 26.34 -21.34 6.31
N CYS A 94 25.97 -20.05 6.32
CA CYS A 94 26.87 -18.97 5.90
C CYS A 94 28.14 -18.92 6.77
N LEU A 95 28.02 -19.08 8.09
CA LEU A 95 29.17 -19.16 9.00
C LEU A 95 30.12 -20.29 8.63
N LYS A 96 29.60 -21.51 8.44
CA LYS A 96 30.41 -22.67 8.05
C LYS A 96 31.09 -22.47 6.70
N ILE A 97 30.42 -21.83 5.74
CA ILE A 97 31.04 -21.48 4.46
C ILE A 97 32.15 -20.43 4.67
N ALA A 98 31.90 -19.38 5.45
CA ALA A 98 32.87 -18.34 5.76
C ALA A 98 34.14 -18.91 6.42
N GLU A 99 33.99 -19.82 7.39
CA GLU A 99 35.10 -20.55 8.02
C GLU A 99 35.96 -21.35 7.02
N LYS A 100 35.38 -21.84 5.91
CA LYS A 100 36.11 -22.60 4.88
C LYS A 100 36.77 -21.75 3.79
N ILE A 101 36.31 -20.51 3.60
CA ILE A 101 36.83 -19.59 2.58
C ILE A 101 37.72 -18.49 3.17
N ALA A 102 37.80 -18.38 4.49
CA ALA A 102 38.66 -17.42 5.16
C ALA A 102 40.14 -17.72 4.89
N ASP A 103 40.89 -16.68 4.53
CA ASP A 103 42.34 -16.76 4.39
C ASP A 103 43.02 -16.84 5.77
N ALA A 104 44.31 -17.22 5.79
CA ALA A 104 45.06 -17.44 7.04
C ALA A 104 45.05 -16.22 7.99
N ASN A 105 45.07 -15.01 7.45
CA ASN A 105 45.08 -13.75 8.21
C ASN A 105 43.74 -13.01 8.18
N GLU A 106 42.72 -13.55 7.52
CA GLU A 106 41.41 -12.92 7.37
C GLU A 106 40.46 -13.45 8.44
N ALA A 107 39.83 -12.55 9.20
CA ALA A 107 38.88 -12.96 10.24
C ALA A 107 37.53 -13.33 9.60
N VAL A 108 36.93 -14.44 10.04
CA VAL A 108 35.62 -14.94 9.58
C VAL A 108 34.53 -13.87 9.77
N VAL A 109 34.60 -13.13 10.87
CA VAL A 109 33.69 -11.99 11.14
C VAL A 109 33.73 -10.94 10.02
N LYS A 110 34.88 -10.66 9.40
CA LYS A 110 34.99 -9.66 8.31
C LYS A 110 34.37 -10.14 7.01
N ILE A 111 34.28 -11.45 6.82
CA ILE A 111 33.62 -12.06 5.67
C ILE A 111 32.10 -11.99 5.83
N LEU A 112 31.59 -12.30 7.03
CA LEU A 112 30.16 -12.30 7.33
C LEU A 112 29.59 -10.90 7.58
N MET A 113 30.37 -10.02 8.21
CA MET A 113 29.96 -8.69 8.67
C MET A 113 31.04 -7.65 8.35
N PRO A 114 31.23 -7.26 7.08
CA PRO A 114 32.33 -6.38 6.66
C PRO A 114 32.39 -5.00 7.32
N THR A 115 31.29 -4.51 7.91
CA THR A 115 31.27 -3.22 8.61
C THR A 115 31.91 -3.29 9.99
N VAL A 116 32.09 -4.49 10.56
CA VAL A 116 32.78 -4.65 11.84
C VAL A 116 34.23 -4.26 11.66
N ILE A 117 34.73 -3.28 12.40
CA ILE A 117 36.12 -2.84 12.37
C ILE A 117 36.96 -3.67 13.33
N ASP A 118 36.56 -3.74 14.61
CA ASP A 118 37.30 -4.38 15.70
C ASP A 118 36.39 -4.73 16.90
N LEU A 119 36.96 -5.14 18.04
CA LEU A 119 36.29 -5.24 19.33
C LEU A 119 36.02 -3.86 19.95
N CYS A 120 35.09 -3.75 20.90
CA CYS A 120 34.84 -2.55 21.72
C CYS A 120 35.99 -2.21 22.72
N ARG A 121 37.13 -2.88 22.56
CA ARG A 121 38.40 -2.65 23.27
C ARG A 121 39.53 -2.82 22.27
N GLY A 122 40.72 -2.32 22.59
CA GLY A 122 41.90 -2.59 21.77
C GLY A 122 42.13 -4.09 21.60
N SER A 123 42.30 -4.54 20.36
CA SER A 123 42.68 -5.91 20.02
C SER A 123 44.00 -5.92 19.26
N TYR A 124 44.77 -7.00 19.38
CA TYR A 124 45.98 -7.19 18.59
C TYR A 124 45.67 -7.85 17.24
N SER A 125 44.69 -8.75 17.21
CA SER A 125 44.27 -9.50 16.03
C SER A 125 42.81 -9.90 16.19
N LEU A 126 41.94 -9.31 15.38
CA LEU A 126 40.52 -9.65 15.38
C LEU A 126 40.27 -11.14 15.13
N LYS A 127 41.05 -11.77 14.24
CA LYS A 127 40.98 -13.22 13.96
C LYS A 127 41.29 -14.04 15.22
N SER A 128 42.43 -13.78 15.85
CA SER A 128 42.90 -14.55 17.01
C SER A 128 42.02 -14.38 18.25
N GLU A 129 41.34 -13.24 18.37
CA GLU A 129 40.47 -12.92 19.50
C GLU A 129 39.03 -13.39 19.30
N THR A 130 38.59 -13.61 18.05
CA THR A 130 37.22 -14.05 17.76
C THR A 130 37.13 -15.52 17.39
N GLU A 131 38.23 -16.16 16.98
CA GLU A 131 38.22 -17.53 16.49
C GLU A 131 39.04 -18.47 17.37
N GLU A 132 38.41 -19.57 17.80
CA GLU A 132 39.09 -20.70 18.42
C GLU A 132 39.16 -21.86 17.42
N SER A 133 40.36 -22.33 17.10
CA SER A 133 40.57 -23.37 16.06
C SER A 133 39.90 -23.05 14.71
N GLY A 134 39.80 -21.77 14.36
CA GLY A 134 39.16 -21.27 13.13
C GLY A 134 37.63 -21.23 13.16
N HIS A 135 37.01 -21.48 14.32
CA HIS A 135 35.57 -21.34 14.52
C HIS A 135 35.24 -19.99 15.17
N PHE A 136 34.31 -19.24 14.56
CA PHE A 136 33.80 -18.00 15.14
C PHE A 136 32.49 -18.26 15.89
N ALA A 137 32.54 -18.15 17.23
CA ALA A 137 31.41 -18.37 18.13
C ALA A 137 30.46 -17.15 18.18
N VAL A 138 29.73 -16.91 17.09
CA VAL A 138 28.86 -15.74 16.87
C VAL A 138 27.94 -15.44 18.06
N GLU A 139 27.41 -16.47 18.70
CA GLU A 139 26.51 -16.37 19.84
C GLU A 139 27.12 -15.65 21.05
N GLN A 140 28.45 -15.63 21.16
CA GLN A 140 29.16 -14.97 22.27
C GLN A 140 29.37 -13.47 22.06
N PHE A 141 28.97 -12.95 20.89
CA PHE A 141 29.17 -11.56 20.53
C PHE A 141 27.84 -10.85 20.25
N ILE A 142 27.83 -9.54 20.50
CA ILE A 142 26.82 -8.61 20.00
C ILE A 142 27.53 -7.44 19.30
N LEU A 143 26.77 -6.63 18.57
CA LEU A 143 27.29 -5.40 17.98
C LEU A 143 27.00 -4.21 18.90
N ASP A 144 27.93 -3.27 18.95
CA ASP A 144 27.72 -1.96 19.55
C ASP A 144 26.60 -1.19 18.84
N GLU A 145 26.23 -0.03 19.39
CA GLU A 145 25.14 0.78 18.82
C GLU A 145 25.44 1.25 17.38
N THR A 146 26.71 1.47 17.06
CA THR A 146 27.10 1.92 15.72
C THR A 146 27.14 0.77 14.70
N GLY A 147 27.11 -0.49 15.15
CA GLY A 147 27.21 -1.67 14.29
C GLY A 147 28.63 -1.91 13.75
N THR A 148 29.62 -1.28 14.38
CA THR A 148 31.01 -1.22 13.93
C THR A 148 31.95 -2.00 14.84
N TYR A 149 31.62 -2.15 16.12
CA TYR A 149 32.44 -2.86 17.09
C TYR A 149 31.74 -4.10 17.64
N LEU A 150 32.50 -5.17 17.85
CA LEU A 150 32.02 -6.36 18.53
C LEU A 150 32.18 -6.25 20.04
N ILE A 151 31.15 -6.64 20.76
CA ILE A 151 31.12 -6.72 22.22
C ILE A 151 31.24 -8.20 22.61
N PRO A 152 32.37 -8.65 23.19
CA PRO A 152 32.58 -10.03 23.59
C PRO A 152 31.88 -10.32 24.93
N VAL A 153 30.63 -10.79 24.88
CA VAL A 153 29.76 -10.93 26.06
C VAL A 153 30.33 -11.94 27.07
N ALA A 154 30.80 -13.09 26.59
CA ALA A 154 31.38 -14.13 27.44
C ALA A 154 32.63 -13.63 28.18
N GLU A 155 33.48 -12.89 27.48
CA GLU A 155 34.68 -12.27 28.05
C GLU A 155 34.31 -11.20 29.09
N ILE A 156 33.35 -10.32 28.79
CA ILE A 156 32.83 -9.34 29.76
C ILE A 156 32.35 -10.07 31.01
N PHE A 157 31.62 -11.16 30.87
CA PHE A 157 31.17 -11.92 32.04
C PHE A 157 32.34 -12.49 32.86
N GLU A 158 33.36 -13.06 32.22
CA GLU A 158 34.53 -13.60 32.90
C GLU A 158 35.37 -12.51 33.58
N VAL A 159 35.61 -11.40 32.87
CA VAL A 159 36.40 -10.28 33.40
C VAL A 159 35.67 -9.61 34.56
N GLY A 160 34.34 -9.45 34.48
CA GLY A 160 33.53 -8.86 35.54
C GLY A 160 33.56 -9.64 36.84
N LYS A 161 33.60 -10.97 36.74
CA LYS A 161 33.75 -11.89 37.86
C LYS A 161 35.01 -11.60 38.67
N GLY A 162 36.12 -11.33 37.98
CA GLY A 162 37.41 -11.02 38.60
C GLY A 162 37.53 -9.55 39.03
N ASN A 163 37.09 -8.63 38.18
CA ASN A 163 37.22 -7.20 38.41
C ASN A 163 36.09 -6.41 37.73
N THR A 164 35.06 -6.07 38.50
CA THR A 164 33.90 -5.29 38.03
C THR A 164 34.28 -3.91 37.45
N ASN A 165 35.45 -3.38 37.81
CA ASN A 165 35.97 -2.10 37.33
C ASN A 165 36.21 -2.07 35.82
N LEU A 166 36.57 -3.20 35.23
CA LEU A 166 36.85 -3.21 33.80
C LEU A 166 35.56 -2.99 32.98
N ILE A 167 34.39 -3.28 33.57
CA ILE A 167 33.06 -3.14 32.95
C ILE A 167 32.37 -1.84 33.35
N PHE A 168 32.50 -1.44 34.62
CA PHE A 168 31.83 -0.26 35.18
C PHE A 168 32.89 0.80 35.54
N PRO A 169 33.18 1.75 34.63
CA PRO A 169 34.19 2.79 34.87
C PRO A 169 33.69 3.91 35.80
N ASP A 170 32.40 3.92 36.13
CA ASP A 170 31.65 5.06 36.65
C ASP A 170 32.18 5.63 38.00
N PHE A 171 32.99 4.87 38.74
CA PHE A 171 33.49 5.21 40.08
C PHE A 171 35.02 5.12 40.24
N GLN A 172 35.79 5.20 39.14
CA GLN A 172 37.25 5.01 39.16
C GLN A 172 38.10 6.30 39.10
N PRO A 173 39.33 6.27 39.65
CA PRO A 173 40.41 7.16 39.23
C PRO A 173 40.90 6.85 37.79
N PRO A 174 41.55 7.80 37.08
CA PRO A 174 41.90 7.63 35.66
C PRO A 174 42.78 6.39 35.40
N PRO A 175 42.54 5.63 34.31
CA PRO A 175 43.02 4.26 34.21
C PRO A 175 44.44 4.13 33.65
N ALA A 176 45.11 3.05 34.05
CA ALA A 176 46.31 2.48 33.41
C ALA A 176 46.00 1.18 32.62
N GLN A 177 44.73 0.71 32.59
CA GLN A 177 44.31 -0.57 31.99
C GLN A 177 43.23 -0.38 30.92
N VAL A 178 43.06 -1.41 30.07
CA VAL A 178 42.08 -1.46 28.97
C VAL A 178 40.66 -1.40 29.53
N GLN A 179 39.91 -0.36 29.17
CA GLN A 179 38.48 -0.24 29.47
C GLN A 179 37.66 -0.65 28.25
N TYR A 180 36.60 -1.44 28.45
CA TYR A 180 35.62 -1.67 27.40
C TYR A 180 34.86 -0.37 27.13
N GLN A 181 34.72 0.00 25.86
CA GLN A 181 33.97 1.17 25.42
C GLN A 181 32.48 0.78 25.31
N LEU A 182 31.83 0.56 26.45
CA LEU A 182 30.40 0.21 26.51
C LEU A 182 29.59 1.41 26.94
N ASN A 183 28.60 1.80 26.13
CA ASN A 183 27.60 2.77 26.55
C ASN A 183 26.46 2.11 27.35
N SER A 184 25.53 2.91 27.85
CA SER A 184 24.41 2.38 28.67
C SER A 184 23.52 1.41 27.92
N LYS A 185 23.32 1.59 26.61
CA LYS A 185 22.52 0.68 25.78
C LYS A 185 23.25 -0.64 25.54
N ASP A 186 24.56 -0.60 25.33
CA ASP A 186 25.40 -1.79 25.22
C ASP A 186 25.30 -2.64 26.48
N LEU A 187 25.45 -2.01 27.66
CA LEU A 187 25.30 -2.69 28.95
C LEU A 187 23.90 -3.26 29.17
N ALA A 188 22.85 -2.53 28.76
CA ALA A 188 21.47 -3.01 28.83
C ALA A 188 21.27 -4.26 27.95
N ARG A 189 21.83 -4.27 26.73
CA ARG A 189 21.79 -5.42 25.82
C ARG A 189 22.55 -6.61 26.37
N VAL A 190 23.79 -6.42 26.83
CA VAL A 190 24.60 -7.44 27.52
C VAL A 190 23.83 -8.07 28.69
N LYS A 191 23.10 -7.26 29.45
CA LYS A 191 22.27 -7.71 30.57
C LYS A 191 21.10 -8.60 30.16
N THR A 192 20.47 -8.36 29.01
CA THR A 192 19.25 -9.09 28.60
C THR A 192 19.48 -10.15 27.53
N ILE A 193 20.69 -10.26 26.98
CA ILE A 193 20.98 -10.99 25.73
C ILE A 193 20.55 -12.46 25.69
N ALA A 194 20.66 -13.19 26.80
CA ALA A 194 20.18 -14.57 26.92
C ALA A 194 19.14 -14.71 28.05
N GLY A 195 18.33 -13.67 28.24
CA GLY A 195 17.19 -13.68 29.16
C GLY A 195 17.57 -13.62 30.64
N LYS A 196 16.83 -14.37 31.46
CA LYS A 196 16.89 -14.28 32.93
C LYS A 196 18.28 -14.57 33.52
N PRO A 197 19.05 -15.59 33.08
CA PRO A 197 20.36 -15.89 33.66
C PRO A 197 21.35 -14.73 33.51
N CYS A 198 21.50 -14.17 32.30
CA CYS A 198 22.35 -12.99 32.06
C CYS A 198 21.89 -11.79 32.90
N LYS A 199 20.58 -11.56 33.00
CA LYS A 199 20.02 -10.44 33.76
C LYS A 199 20.39 -10.53 35.24
N GLN A 200 20.26 -11.73 35.82
CA GLN A 200 20.59 -11.98 37.22
C GLN A 200 22.09 -11.84 37.47
N TYR A 201 22.92 -12.37 36.58
CA TYR A 201 24.38 -12.27 36.70
C TYR A 201 24.86 -10.82 36.61
N MET A 202 24.42 -10.07 35.60
CA MET A 202 24.78 -8.66 35.46
C MET A 202 24.26 -7.80 36.62
N GLN A 203 23.08 -8.09 37.17
CA GLN A 203 22.60 -7.45 38.40
C GLN A 203 23.51 -7.74 39.60
N ALA A 204 24.01 -8.97 39.74
CA ALA A 204 24.95 -9.33 40.80
C ALA A 204 26.29 -8.61 40.64
N LEU A 205 26.82 -8.51 39.41
CA LEU A 205 28.04 -7.74 39.12
C LEU A 205 27.87 -6.25 39.45
N MET A 206 26.74 -5.64 39.07
CA MET A 206 26.43 -4.25 39.42
C MET A 206 26.33 -4.04 40.93
N GLN A 207 25.69 -4.96 41.66
CA GLN A 207 25.59 -4.91 43.12
C GLN A 207 26.96 -5.07 43.80
N GLN A 208 27.79 -5.98 43.31
CA GLN A 208 29.16 -6.14 43.79
C GLN A 208 29.99 -4.89 43.51
N HIS A 209 29.85 -4.29 42.33
CA HIS A 209 30.54 -3.04 42.01
C HIS A 209 30.10 -1.92 42.97
N ALA A 210 28.79 -1.71 43.12
CA ALA A 210 28.25 -0.74 44.06
C ALA A 210 28.77 -0.95 45.48
N SER A 211 28.83 -2.19 45.98
CA SER A 211 29.33 -2.43 47.35
C SER A 211 30.83 -2.12 47.56
N HIS A 212 31.63 -2.02 46.48
CA HIS A 212 33.05 -1.66 46.58
C HIS A 212 33.26 -0.14 46.55
N TYR A 213 32.34 0.62 45.96
CA TYR A 213 32.50 2.07 45.70
C TYR A 213 31.50 2.95 46.45
N ASP A 214 30.35 2.42 46.84
CA ASP A 214 29.37 3.10 47.66
C ASP A 214 29.90 3.25 49.08
N ASN A 215 30.44 4.42 49.36
CA ASN A 215 30.90 4.82 50.69
C ASN A 215 29.77 5.45 51.52
N HIS A 216 28.51 5.36 51.06
CA HIS A 216 27.32 5.95 51.67
C HIS A 216 27.45 7.47 51.95
N SER A 217 28.27 8.17 51.16
CA SER A 217 28.44 9.61 51.27
C SER A 217 27.49 10.40 50.37
N VAL A 218 27.27 11.66 50.72
CA VAL A 218 26.60 12.65 49.86
C VAL A 218 27.32 12.75 48.52
N GLY A 219 28.66 12.76 48.51
CA GLY A 219 29.45 12.79 47.29
C GLY A 219 29.16 11.60 46.37
N PHE A 220 29.02 10.40 46.93
CA PHE A 220 28.66 9.20 46.16
C PHE A 220 27.22 9.27 45.62
N ALA A 221 26.25 9.68 46.43
CA ALA A 221 24.87 9.85 45.98
C ALA A 221 24.74 10.89 44.84
N ILE A 222 25.51 11.99 44.91
CA ILE A 222 25.57 12.98 43.83
C ILE A 222 26.23 12.38 42.59
N LYS A 223 27.31 11.61 42.76
CA LYS A 223 28.01 10.95 41.65
C LYS A 223 27.09 9.97 40.93
N GLU A 224 26.32 9.19 41.68
CA GLU A 224 25.33 8.26 41.17
C GLU A 224 24.21 8.98 40.42
N LEU A 225 23.68 10.08 40.96
CA LEU A 225 22.70 10.93 40.26
C LEU A 225 23.28 11.50 38.95
N ALA A 226 24.49 12.07 38.99
CA ALA A 226 25.16 12.61 37.82
C ALA A 226 25.36 11.54 36.73
N MET A 227 25.75 10.33 37.12
CA MET A 227 25.85 9.19 36.22
C MET A 227 24.50 8.87 35.57
N HIS A 228 23.42 8.71 36.34
CA HIS A 228 22.11 8.39 35.77
C HIS A 228 21.59 9.49 34.83
N LEU A 229 21.82 10.76 35.16
CA LEU A 229 21.51 11.90 34.28
C LEU A 229 22.30 11.85 32.97
N LYS A 230 23.59 11.49 33.02
CA LYS A 230 24.40 11.27 31.83
C LYS A 230 23.85 10.12 31.00
N LYS A 231 23.53 8.97 31.63
CA LYS A 231 23.00 7.77 30.95
C LYS A 231 21.67 8.00 30.25
N ALA A 232 20.85 8.88 30.79
CA ALA A 232 19.57 9.26 30.20
C ALA A 232 19.69 10.40 29.16
N SER A 233 20.86 11.02 29.02
CA SER A 233 21.07 12.13 28.10
C SER A 233 21.23 11.65 26.65
N VAL A 234 20.91 12.53 25.70
CA VAL A 234 21.10 12.27 24.26
C VAL A 234 22.57 11.96 23.93
N SER A 235 23.54 12.54 24.64
CA SER A 235 24.95 12.27 24.39
C SER A 235 25.41 10.87 24.81
N ASP A 236 24.69 10.19 25.71
CA ASP A 236 24.97 8.79 26.08
C ASP A 236 24.04 7.81 25.36
N ALA A 237 22.77 8.17 25.18
CA ALA A 237 21.74 7.36 24.55
C ALA A 237 21.61 7.57 23.02
N GLY A 238 22.49 8.35 22.39
CA GLY A 238 22.50 8.55 20.93
C GLY A 238 21.44 9.54 20.42
N THR A 239 20.40 9.05 19.73
CA THR A 239 19.43 9.92 19.04
C THR A 239 18.34 10.46 19.98
N GLU A 240 17.72 11.59 19.63
CA GLU A 240 16.64 12.22 20.42
C GLU A 240 15.42 11.30 20.67
N LEU A 241 15.22 10.28 19.81
CA LEU A 241 14.16 9.28 19.93
C LEU A 241 14.41 8.23 21.03
N SER A 242 15.60 8.22 21.63
CA SER A 242 16.07 7.18 22.55
C SER A 242 16.17 7.64 24.01
N VAL A 243 15.68 8.84 24.33
CA VAL A 243 15.77 9.43 25.67
C VAL A 243 14.92 8.62 26.65
N ASN A 244 15.58 7.94 27.58
CA ASN A 244 14.88 7.18 28.63
C ASN A 244 14.61 8.09 29.84
N LEU A 245 13.51 8.86 29.74
CA LEU A 245 13.07 9.75 30.82
C LEU A 245 12.80 8.99 32.13
N VAL A 246 12.39 7.71 32.05
CA VAL A 246 12.09 6.85 33.22
C VAL A 246 13.34 6.58 34.06
N LEU A 247 14.52 6.40 33.44
CA LEU A 247 15.78 6.21 34.18
C LEU A 247 16.21 7.46 34.95
N CYS A 248 15.90 8.65 34.44
CA CYS A 248 16.11 9.90 35.15
C CYS A 248 15.14 10.06 36.32
N GLU A 249 13.88 9.68 36.13
CA GLU A 249 12.83 9.88 37.12
C GLU A 249 13.11 9.11 38.42
N ASP A 250 13.40 7.81 38.31
CA ASP A 250 13.73 6.95 39.47
C ASP A 250 14.98 7.45 40.22
N ALA A 251 16.02 7.88 39.49
CA ALA A 251 17.25 8.38 40.08
C ALA A 251 17.05 9.74 40.78
N ILE A 252 16.31 10.66 40.15
CA ILE A 252 15.96 11.96 40.72
C ILE A 252 15.13 11.75 41.99
N LYS A 253 14.13 10.85 41.96
CA LYS A 253 13.28 10.55 43.10
C LYS A 253 14.06 9.90 44.25
N SER A 254 14.90 8.92 43.95
CA SER A 254 15.74 8.25 44.96
C SER A 254 16.68 9.25 45.63
N PHE A 255 17.31 10.14 44.86
CA PHE A 255 18.16 11.19 45.41
C PHE A 255 17.37 12.25 46.18
N TYR A 256 16.17 12.62 45.73
CA TYR A 256 15.29 13.54 46.45
C TYR A 256 14.87 12.99 47.83
N ASP A 257 14.48 11.72 47.91
CA ASP A 257 14.09 11.08 49.16
C ASP A 257 15.26 10.99 50.14
N LEU A 258 16.48 10.81 49.62
CA LEU A 258 17.71 10.89 50.39
C LEU A 258 17.99 12.33 50.85
N TRP A 259 17.89 13.32 49.95
CA TRP A 259 18.09 14.74 50.23
C TRP A 259 17.17 15.24 51.35
N ARG A 260 15.89 14.86 51.32
CA ARG A 260 14.90 15.22 52.36
C ARG A 260 15.17 14.60 53.73
N LYS A 261 15.96 13.53 53.81
CA LYS A 261 16.36 12.88 55.05
C LYS A 261 17.67 13.42 55.63
N LEU A 262 18.43 14.23 54.88
CA LEU A 262 19.68 14.79 55.36
C LEU A 262 19.46 15.76 56.53
N PRO A 263 20.38 15.79 57.52
CA PRO A 263 20.34 16.79 58.59
C PRO A 263 20.39 18.22 58.02
N VAL A 264 19.67 19.14 58.65
CA VAL A 264 19.60 20.56 58.25
C VAL A 264 20.99 21.19 58.20
N GLU A 265 21.88 20.79 59.10
CA GLU A 265 23.28 21.23 59.16
C GLU A 265 24.08 20.79 57.93
N THR A 266 23.82 19.59 57.41
CA THR A 266 24.44 19.04 56.21
C THR A 266 23.93 19.77 54.97
N ILE A 267 22.62 20.00 54.87
CA ILE A 267 22.01 20.80 53.80
C ILE A 267 22.58 22.22 53.79
N ARG A 268 22.70 22.87 54.96
CA ARG A 268 23.28 24.21 55.10
C ARG A 268 24.73 24.27 54.60
N LYS A 269 25.54 23.24 54.86
CA LYS A 269 26.90 23.13 54.32
C LYS A 269 26.89 22.96 52.81
N ILE A 270 26.03 22.08 52.29
CA ILE A 270 25.93 21.83 50.85
C ILE A 270 25.54 23.10 50.09
N ASN A 271 24.65 23.91 50.66
CA ASN A 271 24.18 25.18 50.10
C ASN A 271 25.27 26.25 49.99
N GLN A 272 26.45 26.04 50.57
CA GLN A 272 27.60 26.95 50.47
C GLN A 272 28.50 26.64 49.26
N TYR A 273 28.42 25.43 48.68
CA TYR A 273 29.26 25.07 47.55
C TYR A 273 28.84 25.81 46.28
N ARG A 274 29.85 26.35 45.56
CA ARG A 274 29.75 27.04 44.27
C ARG A 274 30.87 26.56 43.36
N ILE A 275 30.62 26.50 42.04
CA ILE A 275 31.66 26.16 41.07
C ILE A 275 32.45 27.43 40.71
N LYS A 276 33.79 27.35 40.73
CA LYS A 276 34.67 28.52 40.51
C LYS A 276 34.99 28.79 39.03
N HIS A 277 35.05 27.75 38.19
CA HIS A 277 35.64 27.82 36.84
C HIS A 277 34.77 27.20 35.73
N TYR A 278 33.52 26.85 36.02
CA TYR A 278 32.65 26.13 35.09
C TYR A 278 31.18 26.39 35.43
N GLY A 279 30.34 26.80 34.47
CA GLY A 279 28.94 27.19 34.74
C GLY A 279 28.76 28.60 35.31
N ASN A 280 27.63 28.84 35.98
CA ASN A 280 27.32 30.13 36.62
C ASN A 280 27.81 30.12 38.09
N PRO A 281 28.77 30.97 38.47
CA PRO A 281 29.35 30.99 39.82
C PRO A 281 28.34 31.41 40.91
N ASP A 282 27.24 32.06 40.55
CA ASP A 282 26.23 32.52 41.51
C ASP A 282 25.35 31.37 42.03
N TYR A 283 25.27 30.26 41.29
CA TYR A 283 24.37 29.16 41.59
C TYR A 283 24.98 28.11 42.53
N SER A 284 24.21 27.76 43.55
CA SER A 284 24.56 26.74 44.54
C SER A 284 24.43 25.33 43.99
N LEU A 285 25.09 24.35 44.62
CA LEU A 285 24.85 22.94 44.33
C LEU A 285 23.35 22.57 44.49
N GLU A 286 22.70 23.12 45.51
CA GLU A 286 21.24 23.00 45.72
C GLU A 286 20.42 23.55 44.55
N SER A 287 20.84 24.66 43.92
CA SER A 287 20.16 25.24 42.76
C SER A 287 19.99 24.23 41.63
N TYR A 288 21.03 23.43 41.37
CA TYR A 288 21.00 22.37 40.37
C TYR A 288 20.12 21.19 40.78
N PHE A 289 20.05 20.84 42.07
CA PHE A 289 19.11 19.83 42.56
C PHE A 289 17.66 20.29 42.42
N LEU A 290 17.35 21.54 42.79
CA LEU A 290 16.00 22.11 42.65
C LEU A 290 15.53 22.13 41.19
N ALA A 291 16.45 22.42 40.26
CA ALA A 291 16.17 22.35 38.82
C ALA A 291 15.80 20.94 38.33
N LEU A 292 16.29 19.89 38.99
CA LEU A 292 15.90 18.50 38.73
C LEU A 292 14.58 18.13 39.43
N PHE A 293 14.46 18.45 40.72
CA PHE A 293 13.31 18.08 41.55
C PHE A 293 12.01 18.67 41.04
N VAL A 294 12.00 19.93 40.58
CA VAL A 294 10.80 20.60 40.08
C VAL A 294 10.17 19.88 38.87
N ARG A 295 10.93 19.03 38.18
CA ARG A 295 10.47 18.29 36.99
C ARG A 295 9.91 16.91 37.30
N HIS A 296 10.09 16.43 38.53
CA HIS A 296 9.60 15.13 38.95
C HIS A 296 8.27 15.29 39.70
N PRO A 297 7.19 14.60 39.29
CA PRO A 297 5.86 14.79 39.88
C PRO A 297 5.81 14.49 41.38
N ASP A 298 6.61 13.53 41.86
CA ASP A 298 6.65 13.13 43.28
C ASP A 298 7.70 13.86 44.14
N CYS A 299 8.32 14.92 43.61
CA CYS A 299 9.31 15.74 44.34
C CYS A 299 8.70 17.10 44.68
N THR A 300 8.22 17.24 45.92
CA THR A 300 7.55 18.46 46.41
C THR A 300 8.53 19.51 46.91
N LEU A 301 8.59 20.66 46.24
CA LEU A 301 9.37 21.81 46.70
C LEU A 301 8.57 22.66 47.69
N THR A 302 9.25 23.22 48.68
CA THR A 302 8.70 24.28 49.55
C THR A 302 8.49 25.58 48.76
N GLU A 303 7.73 26.53 49.30
CA GLU A 303 7.50 27.82 48.63
C GLU A 303 8.80 28.60 48.40
N GLU A 304 9.72 28.56 49.36
CA GLU A 304 11.04 29.20 49.26
C GLU A 304 11.92 28.55 48.18
N GLU A 305 11.97 27.22 48.15
CA GLU A 305 12.70 26.46 47.11
C GLU A 305 12.11 26.70 45.72
N SER A 306 10.78 26.78 45.59
CA SER A 306 10.11 27.07 44.33
C SER A 306 10.39 28.50 43.85
N ALA A 307 10.38 29.48 44.77
CA ALA A 307 10.73 30.87 44.44
C ALA A 307 12.19 30.98 43.98
N LYS A 308 13.12 30.31 44.66
CA LYS A 308 14.54 30.25 44.30
C LYS A 308 14.76 29.61 42.93
N GLN A 309 14.17 28.44 42.69
CA GLN A 309 14.26 27.74 41.40
C GLN A 309 13.75 28.59 40.24
N LYS A 310 12.62 29.29 40.41
CA LYS A 310 12.06 30.18 39.39
C LYS A 310 12.94 31.40 39.13
N ALA A 311 13.58 31.95 40.16
CA ALA A 311 14.47 33.10 40.03
C ALA A 311 15.78 32.74 39.30
N GLU A 312 16.34 31.55 39.59
CA GLU A 312 17.62 31.10 39.03
C GLU A 312 17.48 30.49 37.62
N ASN A 313 16.29 29.99 37.27
CA ASN A 313 15.89 29.55 35.92
C ASN A 313 16.95 28.70 35.17
N ILE A 314 17.52 27.71 35.87
CA ILE A 314 18.52 26.80 35.29
C ILE A 314 17.84 25.89 34.24
N PHE A 315 18.36 25.89 33.01
CA PHE A 315 17.86 25.03 31.95
C PHE A 315 18.14 23.55 32.27
N PRO A 316 17.12 22.67 32.29
CA PRO A 316 17.26 21.33 32.85
C PRO A 316 17.75 20.30 31.83
N CYS A 317 18.89 20.56 31.22
CA CYS A 317 19.56 19.59 30.34
C CYS A 317 20.29 18.55 31.18
N ALA A 318 19.89 17.26 31.07
CA ALA A 318 20.44 16.18 31.88
C ALA A 318 21.97 16.03 31.74
N GLN A 319 22.50 16.21 30.51
CA GLN A 319 23.94 16.20 30.27
C GLN A 319 24.65 17.36 30.98
N GLN A 320 24.16 18.59 30.79
CA GLN A 320 24.78 19.77 31.41
C GLN A 320 24.73 19.68 32.93
N ILE A 321 23.60 19.26 33.50
CA ILE A 321 23.48 19.09 34.95
C ILE A 321 24.41 17.99 35.44
N SER A 322 24.49 16.84 34.76
CA SER A 322 25.48 15.80 35.07
C SER A 322 26.91 16.38 35.11
N ASP A 323 27.29 17.16 34.10
CA ASP A 323 28.63 17.73 34.01
C ASP A 323 28.88 18.74 35.15
N TYR A 324 27.88 19.57 35.50
CA TYR A 324 27.96 20.46 36.67
C TYR A 324 28.09 19.68 37.98
N LEU A 325 27.30 18.62 38.19
CA LEU A 325 27.39 17.79 39.39
C LEU A 325 28.76 17.12 39.52
N ASN A 326 29.31 16.61 38.41
CA ASN A 326 30.66 16.06 38.40
C ASN A 326 31.72 17.12 38.72
N GLU A 327 31.58 18.33 38.20
CA GLU A 327 32.51 19.42 38.49
C GLU A 327 32.45 19.87 39.95
N PHE A 328 31.26 19.90 40.57
CA PHE A 328 31.13 20.11 42.01
C PHE A 328 31.90 19.07 42.82
N LEU A 329 31.84 17.80 42.43
CA LEU A 329 32.57 16.71 43.08
C LEU A 329 34.09 16.80 42.88
N ILE A 330 34.55 17.32 41.74
CA ILE A 330 35.97 17.54 41.46
C ILE A 330 36.52 18.68 42.34
N GLN A 331 35.80 19.80 42.44
CA GLN A 331 36.24 20.98 43.16
C GLN A 331 36.06 20.87 44.68
N ASN A 332 35.11 20.06 45.16
CA ASN A 332 34.73 19.95 46.57
C ASN A 332 34.77 18.47 47.02
N LYS A 333 35.98 17.92 47.15
CA LYS A 333 36.21 16.50 47.49
C LYS A 333 35.66 16.12 48.85
N GLU A 334 35.53 17.09 49.76
CA GLU A 334 34.95 16.94 51.10
C GLU A 334 33.48 16.47 51.08
N LEU A 335 32.78 16.56 49.93
CA LEU A 335 31.45 15.97 49.76
C LEU A 335 31.47 14.44 49.96
N TYR A 336 32.58 13.77 49.65
CA TYR A 336 32.74 12.33 49.87
C TYR A 336 32.97 11.97 51.35
N ASP A 337 33.29 12.93 52.20
CA ASP A 337 33.48 12.74 53.64
C ASP A 337 32.16 12.89 54.42
N LEU A 338 31.10 13.39 53.77
CA LEU A 338 29.78 13.57 54.37
C LEU A 338 28.95 12.27 54.30
N ILE A 339 29.06 11.42 55.31
CA ILE A 339 28.33 10.14 55.40
C ILE A 339 26.84 10.35 55.73
N ILE A 340 25.96 9.66 55.01
CA ILE A 340 24.49 9.78 55.08
C ILE A 340 23.92 8.83 56.14
N GLU A 341 24.38 7.56 56.14
CA GLU A 341 24.11 6.57 57.18
C GLU A 341 25.40 5.76 57.43
N PRO A 342 25.80 5.49 58.69
CA PRO A 342 26.88 4.55 58.96
C PRO A 342 26.37 3.15 58.63
N GLY A 343 26.66 2.67 57.43
CA GLY A 343 26.21 1.35 56.99
C GLY A 343 26.61 0.27 57.99
N GLU A 344 25.64 -0.49 58.50
CA GLU A 344 25.93 -1.86 58.92
C GLU A 344 26.59 -2.54 57.72
N HIS A 345 27.91 -2.70 57.76
CA HIS A 345 28.59 -3.61 56.85
C HIS A 345 27.96 -4.99 57.06
N LYS A 346 26.97 -5.33 56.24
CA LYS A 346 26.58 -6.71 55.94
C LYS A 346 27.71 -7.35 55.13
N SER A 347 28.91 -7.35 55.70
CA SER A 347 30.14 -7.91 55.14
C SER A 347 30.31 -9.39 55.45
N ALA A 348 29.30 -10.04 56.04
CA ALA A 348 29.31 -11.48 56.26
C ALA A 348 28.02 -12.10 55.70
N ASN A 349 28.15 -13.01 54.73
CA ASN A 349 27.12 -13.89 54.14
C ASN A 349 26.47 -13.51 52.80
N ARG A 350 27.09 -12.68 51.97
CA ARG A 350 26.79 -12.66 50.53
C ARG A 350 28.02 -12.95 49.70
N THR A 351 28.61 -14.13 49.88
CA THR A 351 29.12 -14.86 48.72
C THR A 351 27.88 -15.19 47.89
N VAL A 352 27.37 -14.20 47.14
CA VAL A 352 26.47 -14.46 46.02
C VAL A 352 27.09 -15.62 45.29
N GLN A 353 26.30 -16.62 44.90
CA GLN A 353 26.78 -17.75 44.11
C GLN A 353 27.19 -17.24 42.71
N MET A 354 28.21 -16.36 42.64
CA MET A 354 28.63 -15.63 41.45
C MET A 354 29.15 -16.61 40.43
N ASN A 355 29.82 -17.68 40.89
CA ASN A 355 30.22 -18.80 40.04
C ASN A 355 29.02 -19.50 39.41
N SER A 356 27.96 -19.83 40.16
CA SER A 356 26.80 -20.51 39.59
C SER A 356 25.95 -19.60 38.70
N LEU A 357 25.88 -18.30 39.01
CA LEU A 357 25.22 -17.31 38.15
C LEU A 357 26.00 -17.08 36.85
N TYR A 358 27.34 -17.03 36.94
CA TYR A 358 28.24 -16.97 35.79
C TYR A 358 28.07 -18.21 34.92
N GLU A 359 28.17 -19.42 35.49
CA GLU A 359 27.98 -20.68 34.76
C GLU A 359 26.61 -20.73 34.07
N ALA A 360 25.55 -20.34 34.78
CA ALA A 360 24.21 -20.26 34.20
C ALA A 360 24.12 -19.24 33.06
N ALA A 361 24.80 -18.09 33.17
CA ALA A 361 24.83 -17.06 32.13
C ALA A 361 25.61 -17.51 30.88
N ILE A 362 26.75 -18.18 31.04
CA ILE A 362 27.54 -18.73 29.93
C ILE A 362 26.78 -19.86 29.23
N VAL A 363 26.15 -20.77 29.97
CA VAL A 363 25.30 -21.83 29.39
C VAL A 363 24.10 -21.22 28.65
N ALA A 364 23.47 -20.18 29.19
CA ALA A 364 22.37 -19.50 28.51
C ALA A 364 22.83 -18.81 27.21
N LEU A 365 24.04 -18.24 27.20
CA LEU A 365 24.60 -17.57 26.02
C LEU A 365 24.82 -18.55 24.86
N THR A 366 25.26 -19.78 25.13
CA THR A 366 25.44 -20.82 24.10
C THR A 366 24.14 -21.40 23.55
N GLN A 367 23.01 -21.09 24.19
CA GLN A 367 21.68 -21.57 23.80
C GLN A 367 20.73 -20.43 23.44
N ARG A 368 21.24 -19.20 23.31
CA ARG A 368 20.37 -18.02 23.19
C ARG A 368 19.58 -18.04 21.88
N GLY A 369 18.30 -17.69 21.99
CA GLY A 369 17.41 -17.53 20.85
C GLY A 369 17.63 -16.23 20.08
N GLN A 370 16.66 -15.90 19.24
CA GLN A 370 16.60 -14.66 18.49
C GLN A 370 16.41 -13.44 19.42
N THR A 371 17.17 -12.36 19.19
CA THR A 371 17.00 -11.08 19.88
C THR A 371 16.23 -10.09 19.02
N LEU A 372 15.22 -9.44 19.61
CA LEU A 372 14.32 -8.52 18.91
C LEU A 372 14.69 -7.06 19.24
N GLU A 373 15.79 -6.60 18.65
CA GLU A 373 16.36 -5.27 18.91
C GLU A 373 16.20 -4.31 17.72
N ALA A 374 15.81 -4.82 16.55
CA ALA A 374 15.88 -4.09 15.29
C ALA A 374 14.52 -3.99 14.58
N ASP A 375 14.38 -3.01 13.68
CA ASP A 375 13.16 -2.80 12.88
C ASP A 375 13.23 -3.61 11.57
N ASP A 376 12.39 -4.65 11.47
CA ASP A 376 12.36 -5.54 10.30
C ASP A 376 11.69 -4.92 9.05
N LYS A 377 11.36 -3.61 9.05
CA LYS A 377 10.92 -2.90 7.84
C LYS A 377 11.90 -3.07 6.66
N GLU A 378 13.20 -3.09 6.93
CA GLU A 378 14.23 -3.26 5.89
C GLU A 378 14.24 -4.66 5.26
N LEU A 379 13.68 -5.69 5.93
CA LEU A 379 13.62 -7.06 5.40
C LEU A 379 12.81 -7.14 4.11
N SER A 380 11.79 -6.29 3.97
CA SER A 380 10.99 -6.20 2.74
C SER A 380 11.80 -5.76 1.51
N ALA A 381 12.89 -5.01 1.72
CA ALA A 381 13.79 -4.55 0.67
C ALA A 381 14.93 -5.55 0.39
N PHE A 382 15.08 -6.59 1.20
CA PHE A 382 16.16 -7.58 1.10
C PHE A 382 16.23 -8.22 -0.30
N PRO A 383 15.13 -8.76 -0.87
CA PRO A 383 15.21 -9.37 -2.20
C PRO A 383 15.65 -8.38 -3.29
N LYS A 384 15.22 -7.11 -3.19
CA LYS A 384 15.62 -6.03 -4.10
C LYS A 384 17.11 -5.73 -4.02
N LYS A 385 17.67 -5.61 -2.81
CA LYS A 385 19.10 -5.34 -2.59
C LYS A 385 19.97 -6.47 -3.16
N LEU A 386 19.53 -7.72 -2.98
CA LEU A 386 20.24 -8.89 -3.47
C LEU A 386 20.15 -9.11 -4.97
N MET A 387 18.99 -8.91 -5.59
CA MET A 387 18.84 -9.06 -7.05
C MET A 387 19.82 -8.20 -7.85
N ARG A 388 20.17 -7.01 -7.34
CA ARG A 388 21.20 -6.17 -7.96
C ARG A 388 22.58 -6.82 -7.94
N HIS A 389 22.88 -7.64 -6.94
CA HIS A 389 24.12 -8.39 -6.82
C HIS A 389 24.10 -9.69 -7.61
N PHE A 390 22.94 -10.35 -7.74
CA PHE A 390 22.76 -11.48 -8.66
C PHE A 390 23.04 -11.10 -10.14
N LYS A 391 22.81 -9.85 -10.55
CA LYS A 391 23.16 -9.35 -11.90
C LYS A 391 24.65 -9.49 -12.25
N VAL A 392 25.54 -9.62 -11.26
CA VAL A 392 26.97 -9.88 -11.47
C VAL A 392 27.21 -11.29 -12.05
N PHE A 393 26.29 -12.24 -11.80
CA PHE A 393 26.22 -13.54 -12.47
C PHE A 393 25.37 -13.42 -13.72
N LYS A 394 25.98 -12.97 -14.83
CA LYS A 394 25.35 -12.56 -16.10
C LYS A 394 24.39 -13.56 -16.78
N ASP A 395 24.27 -14.81 -16.35
CA ASP A 395 23.42 -15.82 -16.99
C ASP A 395 22.05 -15.95 -16.30
N LEU A 396 21.27 -14.86 -16.35
CA LEU A 396 20.02 -14.70 -15.60
C LEU A 396 18.77 -15.36 -16.22
N ALA A 397 18.89 -16.15 -17.29
CA ALA A 397 17.75 -16.89 -17.85
C ALA A 397 17.19 -17.98 -16.89
N SER A 398 17.94 -18.36 -15.86
CA SER A 398 17.55 -19.39 -14.86
C SER A 398 16.97 -18.83 -13.55
N THR A 399 17.01 -17.51 -13.34
CA THR A 399 16.49 -16.93 -12.09
C THR A 399 14.97 -17.01 -12.00
N GLY A 400 14.25 -16.92 -13.12
CA GLY A 400 12.80 -17.15 -13.15
C GLY A 400 12.39 -18.52 -12.58
N ASP A 401 13.11 -19.58 -12.95
CA ASP A 401 12.88 -20.95 -12.45
C ASP A 401 13.20 -21.08 -10.96
N LEU A 402 14.30 -20.46 -10.52
CA LEU A 402 14.75 -20.43 -9.14
C LEU A 402 13.68 -19.84 -8.21
N TRP A 403 13.14 -18.68 -8.57
CA TRP A 403 12.10 -17.99 -7.81
C TRP A 403 10.75 -18.70 -7.91
N ALA A 404 10.36 -19.19 -9.09
CA ALA A 404 9.10 -19.89 -9.28
C ALA A 404 9.00 -21.17 -8.41
N HIS A 405 10.11 -21.88 -8.21
CA HIS A 405 10.13 -23.09 -7.38
C HIS A 405 9.99 -22.81 -5.86
N HIS A 406 10.26 -21.57 -5.41
CA HIS A 406 10.37 -21.23 -3.98
C HIS A 406 9.28 -20.26 -3.49
N ILE A 407 8.58 -19.60 -4.42
CA ILE A 407 7.42 -18.76 -4.13
C ILE A 407 6.19 -19.65 -4.00
N HIS A 408 5.91 -20.10 -2.77
CA HIS A 408 4.73 -20.91 -2.45
C HIS A 408 3.54 -20.07 -1.95
N ASN A 409 3.70 -18.76 -1.79
CA ASN A 409 2.60 -17.88 -1.38
C ASN A 409 2.60 -16.57 -2.18
N PHE A 410 1.40 -16.06 -2.45
CA PHE A 410 1.20 -14.83 -3.22
C PHE A 410 1.64 -13.57 -2.47
N HIS A 411 1.82 -13.64 -1.14
CA HIS A 411 2.33 -12.50 -0.36
C HIS A 411 3.80 -12.20 -0.71
N ALA A 412 4.65 -13.24 -0.72
CA ALA A 412 6.03 -13.14 -1.18
C ALA A 412 6.09 -12.70 -2.64
N LEU A 413 5.21 -13.25 -3.50
CA LEU A 413 5.15 -12.84 -4.90
C LEU A 413 4.79 -11.36 -5.07
N SER A 414 3.80 -10.85 -4.31
CA SER A 414 3.39 -9.44 -4.36
C SER A 414 4.49 -8.49 -3.90
N LEU A 415 5.21 -8.86 -2.83
CA LEU A 415 6.38 -8.13 -2.35
C LEU A 415 7.49 -8.08 -3.41
N LEU A 416 7.81 -9.24 -4.00
CA LEU A 416 8.82 -9.34 -5.05
C LEU A 416 8.41 -8.62 -6.33
N ALA A 417 7.14 -8.71 -6.72
CA ALA A 417 6.59 -8.08 -7.92
C ALA A 417 6.67 -6.54 -7.87
N ASN A 418 6.73 -5.92 -6.69
CA ASN A 418 6.95 -4.48 -6.57
C ASN A 418 8.40 -4.05 -6.92
N THR A 419 9.33 -4.98 -7.05
CA THR A 419 10.73 -4.70 -7.39
C THR A 419 10.91 -4.44 -8.88
N GLU A 420 11.46 -3.28 -9.28
CA GLU A 420 11.61 -2.86 -10.69
C GLU A 420 12.31 -3.91 -11.58
N ASP A 421 13.29 -4.61 -11.03
CA ASP A 421 14.11 -5.59 -11.74
C ASP A 421 13.61 -7.05 -11.62
N PHE A 422 12.47 -7.31 -10.97
CA PHE A 422 12.04 -8.69 -10.74
C PHE A 422 11.60 -9.29 -12.07
N PRO A 423 12.08 -10.48 -12.46
CA PRO A 423 11.71 -11.14 -13.72
C PRO A 423 10.29 -11.72 -13.61
N LEU A 424 9.33 -10.84 -13.31
CA LEU A 424 7.95 -11.16 -12.99
C LEU A 424 7.32 -11.99 -14.11
N ARG A 425 7.67 -11.69 -15.37
CA ARG A 425 7.22 -12.42 -16.55
C ARG A 425 7.70 -13.88 -16.57
N GLU A 426 8.96 -14.13 -16.23
CA GLU A 426 9.55 -15.47 -16.25
C GLU A 426 9.12 -16.29 -15.05
N VAL A 427 9.09 -15.68 -13.87
CA VAL A 427 8.57 -16.32 -12.66
C VAL A 427 7.10 -16.69 -12.86
N PHE A 428 6.33 -15.78 -13.45
CA PHE A 428 4.90 -15.98 -13.64
C PHE A 428 4.57 -17.05 -14.69
N SER A 429 5.30 -17.12 -15.82
CA SER A 429 5.08 -18.17 -16.82
C SER A 429 5.28 -19.57 -16.26
N LYS A 430 6.03 -19.70 -15.15
CA LYS A 430 6.27 -20.95 -14.43
C LYS A 430 5.30 -21.19 -13.26
N LEU A 431 4.61 -20.16 -12.77
CA LEU A 431 3.60 -20.24 -11.71
C LEU A 431 2.19 -20.59 -12.22
N GLN A 432 2.00 -20.79 -13.54
CA GLN A 432 0.68 -21.07 -14.16
C GLN A 432 -0.06 -22.29 -13.57
N ASN A 433 0.62 -23.14 -12.79
CA ASN A 433 0.05 -24.32 -12.14
C ASN A 433 -0.09 -24.21 -10.60
N VAL A 434 0.18 -23.05 -9.99
CA VAL A 434 0.07 -22.90 -8.53
C VAL A 434 -1.40 -22.68 -8.13
N PRO A 435 -1.96 -23.50 -7.22
CA PRO A 435 -3.34 -23.38 -6.80
C PRO A 435 -3.64 -22.02 -6.14
N PHE A 436 -4.90 -21.61 -6.29
CA PHE A 436 -5.41 -20.34 -5.79
C PHE A 436 -5.12 -20.17 -4.28
N PRO A 437 -4.60 -19.02 -3.81
CA PRO A 437 -4.50 -18.77 -2.38
C PRO A 437 -5.91 -18.72 -1.82
N SER A 438 -6.15 -19.35 -0.68
CA SER A 438 -7.44 -19.23 0.03
C SER A 438 -7.82 -17.77 0.32
N ASP A 439 -6.83 -16.87 0.36
CA ASP A 439 -7.01 -15.43 0.49
C ASP A 439 -7.13 -14.71 -0.88
N LYS A 440 -8.38 -14.39 -1.23
CA LYS A 440 -8.76 -13.64 -2.44
C LYS A 440 -8.21 -12.21 -2.46
N GLU A 441 -7.99 -11.56 -1.32
CA GLU A 441 -7.54 -10.16 -1.28
C GLU A 441 -6.06 -10.03 -1.65
N THR A 442 -5.20 -10.89 -1.12
CA THR A 442 -3.77 -10.93 -1.47
C THR A 442 -3.56 -11.16 -2.98
N PHE A 443 -4.39 -12.00 -3.60
CA PHE A 443 -4.33 -12.25 -5.04
C PHE A 443 -4.75 -11.01 -5.86
N LEU A 444 -5.82 -10.32 -5.44
CA LEU A 444 -6.24 -9.08 -6.10
C LEU A 444 -5.19 -7.97 -5.99
N ASP A 445 -4.49 -7.87 -4.85
CA ASP A 445 -3.37 -6.94 -4.70
C ASP A 445 -2.16 -7.33 -5.54
N PHE A 446 -1.88 -8.62 -5.69
CA PHE A 446 -0.89 -9.09 -6.65
C PHE A 446 -1.28 -8.71 -8.08
N LEU A 447 -2.55 -8.91 -8.49
CA LEU A 447 -3.03 -8.53 -9.82
C LEU A 447 -2.84 -7.03 -10.08
N LYS A 448 -3.04 -6.16 -9.08
CA LYS A 448 -2.73 -4.72 -9.21
C LYS A 448 -1.27 -4.48 -9.59
N VAL A 449 -0.36 -5.10 -8.85
CA VAL A 449 1.08 -4.92 -9.05
C VAL A 449 1.50 -5.49 -10.40
N PHE A 450 1.00 -6.68 -10.75
CA PHE A 450 1.28 -7.34 -12.03
C PHE A 450 0.77 -6.52 -13.21
N ALA A 451 -0.49 -6.08 -13.16
CA ALA A 451 -1.13 -5.33 -14.23
C ALA A 451 -0.41 -4.00 -14.53
N ARG A 452 0.14 -3.34 -13.50
CA ARG A 452 0.93 -2.11 -13.69
C ARG A 452 2.21 -2.35 -14.49
N LYS A 453 2.81 -3.54 -14.37
CA LYS A 453 4.09 -3.87 -15.01
C LYS A 453 3.93 -4.62 -16.33
N ASN A 454 2.89 -5.44 -16.45
CA ASN A 454 2.67 -6.31 -17.61
C ASN A 454 1.17 -6.35 -17.97
N PRO A 455 0.56 -5.21 -18.35
CA PRO A 455 -0.88 -5.13 -18.61
C PRO A 455 -1.33 -6.09 -19.72
N GLU A 456 -0.49 -6.26 -20.76
CA GLU A 456 -0.72 -7.14 -21.91
C GLU A 456 -0.90 -8.63 -21.53
N GLN A 457 -0.37 -9.06 -20.38
CA GLN A 457 -0.35 -10.48 -19.98
C GLN A 457 -1.37 -10.82 -18.89
N ILE A 458 -2.09 -9.82 -18.37
CA ILE A 458 -3.04 -10.04 -17.28
C ILE A 458 -4.17 -11.00 -17.69
N ILE A 459 -4.54 -11.01 -18.96
CA ILE A 459 -5.56 -11.90 -19.53
C ILE A 459 -5.08 -13.35 -19.49
N ALA A 460 -3.84 -13.61 -19.89
CA ALA A 460 -3.24 -14.95 -19.79
C ALA A 460 -3.09 -15.41 -18.33
N LEU A 461 -2.96 -14.46 -17.39
CA LEU A 461 -2.92 -14.73 -15.96
C LEU A 461 -4.32 -15.05 -15.39
N ILE A 462 -5.38 -14.38 -15.85
CA ILE A 462 -6.75 -14.62 -15.37
C ILE A 462 -7.39 -15.84 -16.04
N SER A 463 -7.02 -16.14 -17.29
CA SER A 463 -7.69 -17.17 -18.11
C SER A 463 -7.80 -18.57 -17.48
N PRO A 464 -6.83 -19.07 -16.68
CA PRO A 464 -6.97 -20.38 -16.04
C PRO A 464 -7.99 -20.41 -14.88
N TYR A 465 -8.47 -19.24 -14.42
CA TYR A 465 -9.21 -19.10 -13.18
C TYR A 465 -10.65 -18.62 -13.42
N GLN A 466 -11.55 -19.57 -13.67
CA GLN A 466 -12.96 -19.30 -13.98
C GLN A 466 -13.70 -18.54 -12.87
N ASP A 467 -13.36 -18.77 -11.59
CA ASP A 467 -13.99 -18.10 -10.44
C ASP A 467 -13.73 -16.57 -10.38
N LEU A 468 -12.69 -16.10 -11.07
CA LEU A 468 -12.39 -14.68 -11.19
C LEU A 468 -13.25 -13.98 -12.25
N LEU A 469 -14.00 -14.73 -13.06
CA LEU A 469 -14.90 -14.18 -14.07
C LEU A 469 -16.27 -13.76 -13.49
N SER A 470 -16.41 -13.70 -12.16
CA SER A 470 -17.62 -13.14 -11.52
C SER A 470 -17.76 -11.63 -11.78
N GLN A 471 -19.00 -11.12 -11.79
CA GLN A 471 -19.29 -9.71 -12.02
C GLN A 471 -18.60 -8.79 -11.00
N ARG A 472 -18.49 -9.20 -9.73
CA ARG A 472 -17.80 -8.43 -8.69
C ARG A 472 -16.32 -8.25 -9.03
N HIS A 473 -15.65 -9.33 -9.44
CA HIS A 473 -14.23 -9.29 -9.80
C HIS A 473 -13.98 -8.55 -11.11
N TYR A 474 -14.85 -8.73 -12.11
CA TYR A 474 -14.79 -7.96 -13.35
C TYR A 474 -14.93 -6.44 -13.10
N LYS A 475 -15.94 -6.02 -12.33
CA LYS A 475 -16.11 -4.60 -11.95
C LYS A 475 -14.91 -4.09 -11.15
N TYR A 476 -14.37 -4.91 -10.25
CA TYR A 476 -13.14 -4.56 -9.53
C TYR A 476 -11.97 -4.34 -10.50
N LEU A 477 -11.70 -5.28 -11.42
CA LEU A 477 -10.63 -5.18 -12.42
C LEU A 477 -10.77 -3.94 -13.31
N LEU A 478 -11.99 -3.60 -13.75
CA LEU A 478 -12.27 -2.37 -14.48
C LEU A 478 -12.00 -1.11 -13.65
N ASN A 479 -12.52 -1.08 -12.41
CA ASN A 479 -12.38 0.07 -11.51
C ASN A 479 -10.93 0.36 -11.12
N MET A 480 -10.05 -0.63 -11.18
CA MET A 480 -8.62 -0.39 -10.95
C MET A 480 -7.98 0.47 -12.06
N GLY A 481 -8.61 0.59 -13.23
CA GLY A 481 -8.12 1.42 -14.35
C GLY A 481 -6.79 0.93 -14.95
N ILE A 482 -6.42 -0.33 -14.71
CA ILE A 482 -5.12 -0.89 -15.12
C ILE A 482 -5.21 -1.71 -16.41
N LEU A 483 -6.42 -2.04 -16.85
CA LEU A 483 -6.63 -2.76 -18.11
C LEU A 483 -6.65 -1.80 -19.28
N SER A 484 -5.85 -2.09 -20.31
CA SER A 484 -6.02 -1.45 -21.62
C SER A 484 -7.38 -1.81 -22.23
N GLU A 485 -7.91 -0.99 -23.14
CA GLU A 485 -9.15 -1.31 -23.85
C GLU A 485 -9.08 -2.68 -24.56
N THR A 486 -7.92 -3.02 -25.12
CA THR A 486 -7.66 -4.33 -25.74
C THR A 486 -7.74 -5.48 -24.74
N SER A 487 -7.25 -5.30 -23.51
CA SER A 487 -7.33 -6.27 -22.43
C SER A 487 -8.78 -6.41 -21.95
N VAL A 488 -9.50 -5.31 -21.78
CA VAL A 488 -10.93 -5.31 -21.42
C VAL A 488 -11.75 -6.09 -22.45
N ALA A 489 -11.54 -5.82 -23.75
CA ALA A 489 -12.23 -6.54 -24.81
C ALA A 489 -11.94 -8.05 -24.78
N SER A 490 -10.69 -8.44 -24.50
CA SER A 490 -10.29 -9.84 -24.37
C SER A 490 -10.91 -10.52 -23.14
N LEU A 491 -10.96 -9.81 -22.01
CA LEU A 491 -11.62 -10.28 -20.79
C LEU A 491 -13.11 -10.53 -21.03
N ARG A 492 -13.80 -9.59 -21.69
CA ARG A 492 -15.21 -9.75 -22.07
C ARG A 492 -15.44 -10.98 -22.95
N LYS A 493 -14.57 -11.22 -23.93
CA LYS A 493 -14.62 -12.44 -24.77
C LYS A 493 -14.44 -13.72 -23.96
N MET A 494 -13.48 -13.77 -23.02
CA MET A 494 -13.29 -14.94 -22.15
C MET A 494 -14.52 -15.20 -21.27
N ILE A 495 -15.09 -14.14 -20.68
CA ILE A 495 -16.32 -14.24 -19.88
C ILE A 495 -17.43 -14.87 -20.74
N VAL A 496 -17.65 -14.36 -21.94
CA VAL A 496 -18.68 -14.90 -22.86
C VAL A 496 -18.37 -16.34 -23.24
N GLN A 497 -17.14 -16.67 -23.61
CA GLN A 497 -16.73 -18.03 -23.98
C GLN A 497 -17.00 -19.04 -22.86
N GLU A 498 -16.63 -18.68 -21.63
CA GLU A 498 -16.84 -19.50 -20.44
C GLU A 498 -18.34 -19.77 -20.18
N PHE A 499 -19.19 -18.75 -20.30
CA PHE A 499 -20.63 -18.95 -20.14
C PHE A 499 -21.23 -19.77 -21.29
N THR A 500 -20.74 -19.57 -22.51
CA THR A 500 -21.23 -20.33 -23.67
C THR A 500 -20.78 -21.79 -23.67
N SER A 501 -19.61 -22.10 -23.10
CA SER A 501 -19.08 -23.47 -23.02
C SER A 501 -19.78 -24.31 -21.94
N LYS A 502 -20.27 -23.68 -20.86
CA LYS A 502 -21.00 -24.32 -19.77
C LYS A 502 -22.51 -24.44 -19.98
N ARG A 503 -23.03 -23.88 -21.07
CA ARG A 503 -24.47 -23.79 -21.33
C ARG A 503 -25.12 -25.18 -21.42
N GLY A 504 -25.95 -25.52 -20.42
CA GLY A 504 -26.77 -26.73 -20.41
C GLY A 504 -28.26 -26.50 -20.69
N SER A 505 -28.79 -25.30 -20.45
CA SER A 505 -30.23 -25.00 -20.64
C SER A 505 -30.53 -23.54 -21.03
N LEU A 506 -31.75 -23.30 -21.50
CA LEU A 506 -32.26 -21.96 -21.79
C LEU A 506 -32.36 -21.08 -20.53
N ASP A 507 -32.79 -21.67 -19.41
CA ASP A 507 -32.91 -20.97 -18.12
C ASP A 507 -31.54 -20.50 -17.61
N GLU A 508 -30.52 -21.36 -17.73
CA GLU A 508 -29.14 -21.01 -17.37
C GLU A 508 -28.61 -19.86 -18.23
N PHE A 509 -28.97 -19.82 -19.52
CA PHE A 509 -28.66 -18.65 -20.34
C PHE A 509 -29.34 -17.38 -19.82
N TYR A 510 -30.65 -17.41 -19.56
CA TYR A 510 -31.35 -16.21 -19.09
C TYR A 510 -30.80 -15.71 -17.75
N GLN A 511 -30.46 -16.63 -16.84
CA GLN A 511 -29.82 -16.29 -15.57
C GLN A 511 -28.48 -15.59 -15.80
N ASN A 512 -27.60 -16.17 -16.63
CA ASN A 512 -26.31 -15.57 -16.95
C ASN A 512 -26.46 -14.24 -17.71
N TYR A 513 -27.40 -14.15 -18.64
CA TYR A 513 -27.68 -12.94 -19.41
C TYR A 513 -28.20 -11.80 -18.52
N SER A 514 -29.12 -12.11 -17.60
CA SER A 514 -29.64 -11.15 -16.61
C SER A 514 -28.56 -10.75 -15.60
N PHE A 515 -27.68 -11.68 -15.21
CA PHE A 515 -26.59 -11.39 -14.28
C PHE A 515 -25.66 -10.28 -14.79
N TRP A 516 -25.47 -10.18 -16.11
CA TRP A 516 -24.65 -9.16 -16.76
C TRP A 516 -25.43 -7.93 -17.26
N LYS A 517 -26.66 -7.69 -16.79
CA LYS A 517 -27.50 -6.59 -17.29
C LYS A 517 -26.86 -5.20 -17.25
N ASP A 518 -25.97 -4.93 -16.31
CA ASP A 518 -25.32 -3.61 -16.21
C ASP A 518 -24.12 -3.44 -17.16
N GLU A 519 -23.73 -4.48 -17.90
CA GLU A 519 -22.53 -4.51 -18.75
C GLU A 519 -22.91 -4.74 -20.21
N ASP A 520 -23.27 -3.66 -20.90
CA ASP A 520 -23.87 -3.66 -22.25
C ASP A 520 -23.05 -4.47 -23.27
N GLU A 521 -21.72 -4.38 -23.23
CA GLU A 521 -20.86 -5.07 -24.19
C GLU A 521 -20.76 -6.57 -23.92
N VAL A 522 -20.82 -6.99 -22.66
CA VAL A 522 -20.88 -8.42 -22.30
C VAL A 522 -22.23 -9.00 -22.74
N GLN A 523 -23.34 -8.29 -22.49
CA GLN A 523 -24.65 -8.71 -22.99
C GLN A 523 -24.68 -8.79 -24.53
N SER A 524 -24.12 -7.80 -25.21
CA SER A 524 -24.07 -7.77 -26.67
C SER A 524 -23.30 -8.98 -27.22
N LEU A 525 -22.10 -9.26 -26.67
CA LEU A 525 -21.30 -10.42 -27.06
C LEU A 525 -21.99 -11.75 -26.73
N LEU A 526 -22.69 -11.84 -25.59
CA LEU A 526 -23.49 -13.02 -25.24
C LEU A 526 -24.57 -13.28 -26.28
N LEU A 527 -25.30 -12.25 -26.73
CA LEU A 527 -26.30 -12.39 -27.79
C LEU A 527 -25.67 -12.83 -29.10
N ASP A 528 -24.62 -12.15 -29.56
CA ASP A 528 -23.94 -12.45 -30.83
C ASP A 528 -23.43 -13.91 -30.85
N THR A 529 -22.87 -14.39 -29.75
CA THR A 529 -22.32 -15.76 -29.66
C THR A 529 -23.42 -16.82 -29.48
N SER A 530 -24.60 -16.42 -29.02
CA SER A 530 -25.69 -17.33 -28.65
C SER A 530 -26.89 -17.33 -29.57
N ALA A 531 -26.92 -16.44 -30.56
CA ALA A 531 -28.08 -16.24 -31.41
C ALA A 531 -28.55 -17.54 -32.08
N SER A 532 -27.64 -18.31 -32.68
CA SER A 532 -27.97 -19.60 -33.32
C SER A 532 -28.58 -20.60 -32.34
N PHE A 533 -27.99 -20.75 -31.15
CA PHE A 533 -28.53 -21.62 -30.10
C PHE A 533 -29.95 -21.20 -29.68
N LEU A 534 -30.19 -19.90 -29.52
CA LEU A 534 -31.51 -19.37 -29.15
C LEU A 534 -32.55 -19.59 -30.25
N HIS A 535 -32.15 -19.44 -31.52
CA HIS A 535 -33.01 -19.72 -32.67
C HIS A 535 -33.40 -21.20 -32.80
N GLU A 536 -32.51 -22.11 -32.40
CA GLU A 536 -32.75 -23.56 -32.43
C GLU A 536 -33.58 -24.05 -31.23
N THR A 537 -33.32 -23.50 -30.04
CA THR A 537 -33.86 -24.02 -28.78
C THR A 537 -35.28 -23.53 -28.51
N VAL A 538 -35.64 -22.33 -28.95
CA VAL A 538 -36.93 -21.71 -28.61
C VAL A 538 -37.93 -21.90 -29.75
N GLN A 539 -38.96 -22.72 -29.50
CA GLN A 539 -40.04 -22.96 -30.46
C GLN A 539 -40.98 -21.75 -30.61
N ASP A 540 -41.32 -21.08 -29.50
CA ASP A 540 -42.10 -19.85 -29.51
C ASP A 540 -41.18 -18.64 -29.68
N ARG A 541 -40.81 -18.38 -30.93
CA ARG A 541 -39.86 -17.34 -31.30
C ARG A 541 -40.36 -15.92 -31.02
N GLY A 542 -41.67 -15.75 -30.89
CA GLY A 542 -42.31 -14.48 -30.55
C GLY A 542 -42.05 -14.06 -29.10
N THR A 543 -42.22 -15.00 -28.16
CA THR A 543 -41.95 -14.75 -26.73
C THR A 543 -40.47 -14.53 -26.44
N LEU A 544 -39.56 -15.14 -27.22
CA LEU A 544 -38.11 -14.97 -27.08
C LEU A 544 -37.68 -13.49 -27.09
N CYS A 545 -38.17 -12.71 -28.05
CA CYS A 545 -37.82 -11.29 -28.18
C CYS A 545 -38.25 -10.50 -26.94
N SER A 546 -39.49 -10.70 -26.47
CA SER A 546 -40.00 -10.02 -25.27
C SER A 546 -39.25 -10.43 -23.99
N SER A 547 -38.93 -11.72 -23.83
CA SER A 547 -38.19 -12.22 -22.69
C SER A 547 -36.77 -11.65 -22.64
N LEU A 548 -36.08 -11.59 -23.78
CA LEU A 548 -34.77 -10.94 -23.87
C LEU A 548 -34.86 -9.46 -23.52
N LEU A 549 -35.77 -8.71 -24.14
CA LEU A 549 -35.94 -7.27 -23.88
C LEU A 549 -36.19 -6.97 -22.40
N SER A 550 -36.92 -7.84 -21.68
CA SER A 550 -37.15 -7.68 -20.24
C SER A 550 -35.89 -7.82 -19.37
N GLN A 551 -34.85 -8.47 -19.88
CA GLN A 551 -33.58 -8.75 -19.19
C GLN A 551 -32.38 -7.97 -19.75
N THR A 552 -32.57 -7.26 -20.86
CA THR A 552 -31.53 -6.44 -21.50
C THR A 552 -31.49 -5.04 -20.89
N HIS A 553 -30.32 -4.41 -20.86
CA HIS A 553 -30.22 -2.98 -20.56
C HIS A 553 -30.36 -2.11 -21.83
N LEU A 554 -30.83 -0.87 -21.63
CA LEU A 554 -31.26 0.07 -22.69
C LEU A 554 -30.33 0.13 -23.89
N ARG A 555 -29.01 0.17 -23.66
CA ARG A 555 -28.02 0.35 -24.73
C ARG A 555 -27.79 -0.91 -25.55
N ALA A 556 -28.05 -2.09 -25.00
CA ALA A 556 -27.92 -3.38 -25.70
C ALA A 556 -29.21 -3.78 -26.49
N PHE A 557 -30.29 -2.99 -26.43
CA PHE A 557 -31.55 -3.28 -27.12
C PHE A 557 -31.39 -3.44 -28.64
N HIS A 558 -30.53 -2.63 -29.24
CA HIS A 558 -30.26 -2.71 -30.68
C HIS A 558 -29.80 -4.10 -31.13
N LYS A 559 -29.01 -4.81 -30.30
CA LYS A 559 -28.58 -6.18 -30.58
C LYS A 559 -29.72 -7.18 -30.50
N VAL A 560 -30.64 -6.99 -29.57
CA VAL A 560 -31.85 -7.82 -29.50
C VAL A 560 -32.69 -7.63 -30.75
N PHE A 561 -32.82 -6.39 -31.24
CA PHE A 561 -33.56 -6.11 -32.46
C PHE A 561 -32.87 -6.72 -33.69
N GLU A 562 -31.56 -6.56 -33.82
CA GLU A 562 -30.76 -7.09 -34.93
C GLU A 562 -30.96 -8.59 -35.13
N HIS A 563 -30.95 -9.38 -34.04
CA HIS A 563 -31.07 -10.83 -34.12
C HIS A 563 -32.52 -11.34 -34.09
N PHE A 564 -33.41 -10.69 -33.34
CA PHE A 564 -34.71 -11.28 -32.99
C PHE A 564 -35.94 -10.48 -33.42
N ALA A 565 -35.82 -9.26 -33.94
CA ALA A 565 -36.99 -8.48 -34.37
C ALA A 565 -37.76 -9.14 -35.53
N SER A 566 -37.07 -9.87 -36.40
CA SER A 566 -37.67 -10.65 -37.50
C SER A 566 -38.57 -11.79 -37.02
N GLN A 567 -38.44 -12.20 -35.75
CA GLN A 567 -39.24 -13.26 -35.16
C GLN A 567 -40.59 -12.76 -34.61
N VAL A 568 -40.78 -11.45 -34.50
CA VAL A 568 -42.06 -10.84 -34.10
C VAL A 568 -43.03 -11.02 -35.26
N ASN A 569 -43.90 -12.03 -35.15
CA ASN A 569 -44.78 -12.48 -36.24
C ASN A 569 -46.27 -12.39 -35.88
N SER A 570 -46.60 -11.75 -34.76
CA SER A 570 -47.96 -11.51 -34.37
C SER A 570 -48.15 -10.09 -33.82
N LYS A 571 -49.35 -9.56 -34.04
CA LYS A 571 -49.76 -8.26 -33.48
C LYS A 571 -49.61 -8.24 -31.95
N LYS A 572 -49.90 -9.36 -31.27
CA LYS A 572 -49.80 -9.47 -29.81
C LYS A 572 -48.37 -9.27 -29.34
N GLU A 573 -47.41 -9.96 -29.95
CA GLU A 573 -45.99 -9.82 -29.62
C GLU A 573 -45.45 -8.44 -29.91
N PHE A 574 -45.84 -7.87 -31.05
CA PHE A 574 -45.47 -6.49 -31.40
C PHE A 574 -45.81 -5.54 -30.24
N PHE A 575 -47.03 -5.59 -29.71
CA PHE A 575 -47.43 -4.72 -28.61
C PHE A 575 -46.75 -5.05 -27.28
N VAL A 576 -46.47 -6.32 -26.99
CA VAL A 576 -45.71 -6.71 -25.79
C VAL A 576 -44.31 -6.10 -25.84
N CYS A 577 -43.59 -6.29 -26.94
CA CYS A 577 -42.27 -5.71 -27.13
C CYS A 577 -42.32 -4.17 -27.14
N TRP A 578 -43.30 -3.57 -27.82
CA TRP A 578 -43.50 -2.11 -27.86
C TRP A 578 -43.62 -1.49 -26.47
N GLN A 579 -44.29 -2.16 -25.54
CA GLN A 579 -44.45 -1.70 -24.16
C GLN A 579 -43.16 -1.81 -23.32
N LEU A 580 -42.31 -2.80 -23.62
CA LEU A 580 -41.02 -2.98 -22.95
C LEU A 580 -39.95 -2.00 -23.44
N ILE A 581 -40.11 -1.47 -24.66
CA ILE A 581 -39.13 -0.61 -25.31
C ILE A 581 -39.36 0.85 -24.91
N PRO A 582 -38.34 1.57 -24.42
CA PRO A 582 -38.42 2.99 -24.18
C PRO A 582 -38.55 3.78 -25.48
N GLN A 583 -39.21 4.93 -25.38
CA GLN A 583 -39.56 5.77 -26.52
C GLN A 583 -38.38 6.17 -27.42
N ALA A 584 -37.17 6.31 -26.85
CA ALA A 584 -35.96 6.66 -27.58
C ALA A 584 -35.55 5.59 -28.61
N GLU A 585 -35.91 4.31 -28.40
CA GLU A 585 -35.55 3.19 -29.26
C GLU A 585 -36.71 2.72 -30.16
N HIS A 586 -37.91 3.30 -30.01
CA HIS A 586 -39.11 2.96 -30.79
C HIS A 586 -38.87 3.02 -32.31
N GLU A 587 -38.18 4.05 -32.80
CA GLU A 587 -37.90 4.18 -34.24
C GLU A 587 -37.02 3.06 -34.77
N ARG A 588 -35.98 2.66 -34.03
CA ARG A 588 -35.12 1.53 -34.43
C ARG A 588 -35.89 0.22 -34.41
N TYR A 589 -36.73 0.01 -33.40
CA TYR A 589 -37.57 -1.17 -33.31
C TYR A 589 -38.55 -1.28 -34.48
N LEU A 590 -39.26 -0.19 -34.81
CA LEU A 590 -40.17 -0.16 -35.96
C LEU A 590 -39.45 -0.45 -37.27
N ASN A 591 -38.22 0.04 -37.44
CA ASN A 591 -37.44 -0.23 -38.65
C ASN A 591 -36.91 -1.68 -38.74
N ALA A 592 -36.82 -2.40 -37.61
CA ALA A 592 -36.30 -3.76 -37.56
C ALA A 592 -37.39 -4.84 -37.74
N ILE A 593 -38.67 -4.49 -37.60
CA ILE A 593 -39.79 -5.44 -37.69
C ILE A 593 -40.27 -5.58 -39.12
N SER A 594 -40.51 -6.81 -39.55
CA SER A 594 -41.18 -7.09 -40.83
C SER A 594 -42.70 -7.13 -40.62
N PHE A 595 -43.35 -5.97 -40.71
CA PHE A 595 -44.82 -5.86 -40.54
C PHE A 595 -45.62 -6.71 -41.53
N GLU A 596 -45.06 -6.99 -42.69
CA GLU A 596 -45.64 -7.86 -43.72
C GLU A 596 -45.91 -9.29 -43.25
N SER A 597 -45.19 -9.74 -42.22
CA SER A 597 -45.36 -11.09 -41.69
C SER A 597 -46.73 -11.27 -41.02
N PHE A 598 -47.31 -10.22 -40.43
CA PHE A 598 -48.54 -10.30 -39.62
C PHE A 598 -49.60 -9.24 -39.88
N ILE A 599 -49.35 -8.28 -40.79
CA ILE A 599 -50.36 -7.35 -41.30
C ILE A 599 -50.70 -7.78 -42.73
N LYS A 600 -51.93 -8.28 -42.93
CA LYS A 600 -52.44 -8.79 -44.21
C LYS A 600 -53.61 -7.98 -44.77
N SER A 601 -54.13 -7.02 -44.00
CA SER A 601 -55.26 -6.19 -44.39
C SER A 601 -55.13 -4.75 -43.90
N LEU A 602 -55.84 -3.84 -44.57
CA LEU A 602 -55.97 -2.45 -44.16
C LEU A 602 -56.60 -2.30 -42.76
N SER A 603 -57.48 -3.23 -42.36
CA SER A 603 -58.10 -3.25 -41.02
C SER A 603 -57.08 -3.50 -39.92
N GLU A 604 -56.22 -4.50 -40.09
CA GLU A 604 -55.15 -4.81 -39.11
C GLU A 604 -54.13 -3.68 -39.00
N LEU A 605 -53.77 -3.07 -40.14
CA LEU A 605 -52.92 -1.89 -40.17
C LEU A 605 -53.57 -0.71 -39.43
N LYS A 606 -54.87 -0.50 -39.63
CA LYS A 606 -55.66 0.51 -38.92
C LYS A 606 -55.64 0.28 -37.42
N GLU A 607 -55.85 -0.95 -36.95
CA GLU A 607 -55.80 -1.25 -35.52
C GLU A 607 -54.42 -0.97 -34.90
N ILE A 608 -53.33 -1.26 -35.62
CA ILE A 608 -51.97 -0.99 -35.15
C ILE A 608 -51.70 0.52 -35.12
N THR A 609 -51.99 1.22 -36.21
CA THR A 609 -51.79 2.67 -36.32
C THR A 609 -52.69 3.47 -35.38
N ASP A 610 -53.90 3.00 -35.08
CA ASP A 610 -54.81 3.61 -34.09
C ASP A 610 -54.27 3.50 -32.67
N SER A 611 -53.48 2.46 -32.39
CA SER A 611 -52.83 2.25 -31.10
C SER A 611 -51.54 3.08 -30.95
N LEU A 612 -51.02 3.64 -32.04
CA LEU A 612 -49.81 4.47 -32.03
C LEU A 612 -50.16 5.95 -31.93
N VAL A 613 -49.62 6.59 -30.89
CA VAL A 613 -49.94 7.98 -30.55
C VAL A 613 -49.28 8.99 -31.50
N SER A 614 -48.18 8.62 -32.15
CA SER A 614 -47.37 9.52 -32.97
C SER A 614 -47.53 9.23 -34.45
N GLY A 615 -47.95 10.24 -35.22
CA GLY A 615 -48.00 10.17 -36.68
C GLY A 615 -46.64 9.84 -37.31
N LYS A 616 -45.53 10.20 -36.65
CA LYS A 616 -44.18 9.79 -37.06
C LYS A 616 -44.02 8.27 -37.08
N TYR A 617 -44.51 7.56 -36.06
CA TYR A 617 -44.42 6.11 -35.98
C TYR A 617 -45.33 5.43 -37.00
N CYS A 618 -46.56 5.94 -37.18
CA CYS A 618 -47.45 5.48 -38.24
C CYS A 618 -46.78 5.59 -39.62
N HIS A 619 -46.12 6.71 -39.89
CA HIS A 619 -45.41 6.93 -41.15
C HIS A 619 -44.25 5.94 -41.38
N LEU A 620 -43.52 5.54 -40.33
CA LEU A 620 -42.46 4.53 -40.43
C LEU A 620 -42.99 3.14 -40.78
N ILE A 621 -44.12 2.75 -40.20
CA ILE A 621 -44.79 1.47 -40.52
C ILE A 621 -45.31 1.49 -41.95
N LEU A 622 -45.98 2.59 -42.31
CA LEU A 622 -46.58 2.77 -43.62
C LEU A 622 -45.56 2.72 -44.77
N LYS A 623 -44.34 3.22 -44.54
CA LYS A 623 -43.23 3.14 -45.51
C LYS A 623 -42.80 1.72 -45.86
N GLN A 624 -43.11 0.73 -45.02
CA GLN A 624 -42.70 -0.66 -45.23
C GLN A 624 -43.77 -1.48 -45.96
N LEU A 625 -45.00 -0.96 -46.08
CA LEU A 625 -46.15 -1.63 -46.66
C LEU A 625 -46.55 -0.98 -47.99
N ASN A 626 -47.31 -1.71 -48.80
CA ASN A 626 -47.92 -1.19 -50.02
C ASN A 626 -49.29 -1.84 -50.24
N ALA A 627 -50.06 -1.31 -51.20
CA ALA A 627 -51.41 -1.78 -51.51
C ALA A 627 -51.47 -3.29 -51.79
N ALA A 628 -50.52 -3.81 -52.58
CA ALA A 628 -50.43 -5.23 -52.92
C ALA A 628 -50.25 -6.13 -51.69
N LYS A 629 -49.44 -5.72 -50.72
CA LYS A 629 -49.18 -6.48 -49.47
C LYS A 629 -50.38 -6.51 -48.53
N LEU A 630 -51.28 -5.54 -48.65
CA LEU A 630 -52.46 -5.37 -47.78
C LEU A 630 -53.78 -5.81 -48.43
N ASN A 631 -53.71 -6.37 -49.64
CA ASN A 631 -54.86 -6.79 -50.44
C ASN A 631 -55.91 -5.68 -50.61
N CYS A 632 -55.48 -4.45 -50.86
CA CYS A 632 -56.35 -3.29 -51.12
C CYS A 632 -55.95 -2.60 -52.43
N SER A 633 -56.79 -1.67 -52.92
CA SER A 633 -56.43 -0.85 -54.07
C SER A 633 -55.36 0.20 -53.70
N GLU A 634 -54.61 0.71 -54.68
CA GLU A 634 -53.69 1.84 -54.46
C GLU A 634 -54.45 3.07 -53.95
N GLU A 635 -55.65 3.31 -54.46
CA GLU A 635 -56.53 4.40 -54.03
C GLU A 635 -56.94 4.27 -52.56
N GLU A 636 -57.31 3.06 -52.12
CA GLU A 636 -57.65 2.79 -50.71
C GLU A 636 -56.45 2.96 -49.79
N PHE A 637 -55.27 2.52 -50.24
CA PHE A 637 -54.03 2.67 -49.49
C PHE A 637 -53.59 4.13 -49.40
N ASP A 638 -53.68 4.89 -50.48
CA ASP A 638 -53.33 6.31 -50.54
C ASP A 638 -54.29 7.16 -49.71
N LEU A 639 -55.61 6.89 -49.79
CA LEU A 639 -56.60 7.52 -48.91
C LEU A 639 -56.31 7.21 -47.44
N PHE A 640 -55.93 5.98 -47.11
CA PHE A 640 -55.54 5.61 -45.76
C PHE A 640 -54.27 6.35 -45.31
N MET A 641 -53.20 6.31 -46.12
CA MET A 641 -51.96 7.04 -45.92
C MET A 641 -52.20 8.51 -45.63
N GLN A 642 -52.99 9.16 -46.47
CA GLN A 642 -53.32 10.57 -46.35
C GLN A 642 -54.14 10.84 -45.09
N SER A 643 -55.12 9.98 -44.77
CA SER A 643 -55.89 10.10 -43.52
C SER A 643 -55.05 9.95 -42.24
N GLN A 644 -53.96 9.18 -42.29
CA GLN A 644 -53.04 9.00 -41.15
C GLN A 644 -52.00 10.12 -41.05
N LEU A 645 -51.59 10.70 -42.18
CA LEU A 645 -50.71 11.87 -42.23
C LEU A 645 -51.45 13.16 -41.83
N ASP A 646 -52.71 13.27 -42.21
CA ASP A 646 -53.59 14.39 -41.90
C ASP A 646 -54.24 14.27 -40.52
N ARG A 647 -53.92 13.23 -39.73
CA ARG A 647 -54.37 13.15 -38.34
C ARG A 647 -53.81 14.34 -37.58
N PRO A 648 -54.66 15.30 -37.15
CA PRO A 648 -54.20 16.32 -36.22
C PRO A 648 -53.66 15.59 -35.00
N ILE A 649 -52.48 15.98 -34.51
CA ILE A 649 -51.98 15.54 -33.20
C ILE A 649 -53.13 15.80 -32.24
N ARG A 650 -53.83 14.74 -31.79
CA ARG A 650 -55.07 14.89 -31.01
C ARG A 650 -54.78 15.84 -29.85
N SER A 651 -55.50 16.95 -29.75
CA SER A 651 -55.26 18.01 -28.77
C SER A 651 -55.22 17.52 -27.33
N SER A 652 -56.05 16.51 -27.02
CA SER A 652 -56.06 15.82 -25.73
C SER A 652 -54.72 15.16 -25.40
N THR A 653 -54.02 14.63 -26.40
CA THR A 653 -52.71 13.99 -26.25
C THR A 653 -51.61 15.03 -26.04
N LEU A 654 -51.67 16.17 -26.74
CA LEU A 654 -50.73 17.27 -26.55
C LEU A 654 -50.79 17.78 -25.10
N ARG A 655 -51.98 18.08 -24.60
CA ARG A 655 -52.17 18.55 -23.21
C ARG A 655 -51.71 17.52 -22.18
N ASN A 656 -52.02 16.25 -22.39
CA ASN A 656 -51.60 15.17 -21.49
C ASN A 656 -50.08 14.97 -21.48
N GLU A 657 -49.42 15.02 -22.64
CA GLU A 657 -47.97 14.87 -22.74
C GLU A 657 -47.26 16.05 -22.07
N ILE A 658 -47.76 17.27 -22.28
CA ILE A 658 -47.22 18.47 -21.63
C ILE A 658 -47.46 18.43 -20.13
N LYS A 659 -48.64 18.01 -19.67
CA LYS A 659 -48.94 17.81 -18.24
C LYS A 659 -47.96 16.82 -17.61
N LYS A 660 -47.69 15.69 -18.29
CA LYS A 660 -46.71 14.69 -17.85
C LYS A 660 -45.29 15.27 -17.80
N MET A 661 -44.88 16.04 -18.79
CA MET A 661 -43.54 16.67 -18.84
C MET A 661 -43.35 17.74 -17.75
N LEU A 662 -44.35 18.59 -17.53
CA LEU A 662 -44.33 19.59 -16.46
C LEU A 662 -44.29 18.90 -15.07
N CYS A 663 -45.00 17.79 -14.91
CA CYS A 663 -44.95 16.98 -13.69
C CYS A 663 -43.55 16.38 -13.46
N ILE A 664 -42.93 15.78 -14.49
CA ILE A 664 -41.54 15.27 -14.41
C ILE A 664 -40.55 16.37 -14.01
N TYR A 665 -40.70 17.56 -14.59
CA TYR A 665 -39.88 18.71 -14.24
C TYR A 665 -40.05 19.09 -12.77
N MET A 666 -41.28 19.18 -12.28
CA MET A 666 -41.58 19.51 -10.88
C MET A 666 -41.03 18.47 -9.90
N THR A 667 -41.20 17.17 -10.17
CA THR A 667 -40.71 16.09 -9.31
C THR A 667 -39.19 16.07 -9.21
N ARG A 668 -38.47 16.34 -10.32
CA ARG A 668 -37.01 16.39 -10.31
C ARG A 668 -36.46 17.62 -9.59
N GLN A 669 -37.18 18.75 -9.64
CA GLN A 669 -36.77 19.98 -8.93
C GLN A 669 -36.98 19.89 -7.42
N GLN A 670 -37.91 19.06 -6.92
CA GLN A 670 -38.10 18.84 -5.48
C GLN A 670 -36.93 18.09 -4.80
N VAL A 671 -36.06 17.43 -5.58
CA VAL A 671 -34.90 16.66 -5.06
C VAL A 671 -33.64 17.53 -4.92
N THR A 672 -33.63 18.73 -5.49
CA THR A 672 -32.47 19.64 -5.50
C THR A 672 -32.72 20.89 -4.64
N SER A 673 -31.71 21.24 -3.84
CA SER A 673 -31.70 22.24 -2.74
C SER A 673 -32.50 23.55 -2.97
N PRO A 674 -33.14 24.14 -1.93
CA PRO A 674 -34.08 25.27 -2.06
C PRO A 674 -33.53 26.63 -2.52
N ASN A 675 -32.21 26.80 -2.66
CA ASN A 675 -31.56 28.12 -2.58
C ASN A 675 -30.88 28.66 -3.86
N SER A 676 -31.31 28.29 -5.08
CA SER A 676 -30.79 28.94 -6.29
C SER A 676 -31.87 29.23 -7.32
N LEU A 677 -31.83 30.42 -7.94
CA LEU A 677 -32.41 30.91 -9.21
C LEU A 677 -33.74 30.33 -9.78
N HIS A 678 -34.52 29.56 -9.03
CA HIS A 678 -35.61 28.72 -9.54
C HIS A 678 -37.02 29.31 -9.36
N GLY A 679 -37.13 30.50 -8.78
CA GLY A 679 -38.43 31.16 -8.54
C GLY A 679 -39.17 31.50 -9.84
N SER A 680 -38.48 32.03 -10.84
CA SER A 680 -39.04 32.38 -12.16
C SER A 680 -39.58 31.17 -12.92
N ARG A 681 -38.84 30.05 -12.91
CA ARG A 681 -39.22 28.83 -13.64
C ARG A 681 -40.37 28.09 -12.99
N LYS A 682 -40.40 28.07 -11.66
CA LYS A 682 -41.53 27.53 -10.92
C LYS A 682 -42.81 28.32 -11.21
N ALA A 683 -42.71 29.65 -11.34
CA ALA A 683 -43.82 30.49 -11.74
C ALA A 683 -44.29 30.19 -13.18
N ILE A 684 -43.38 30.06 -14.14
CA ILE A 684 -43.71 29.69 -15.54
C ILE A 684 -44.41 28.32 -15.57
N VAL A 685 -43.89 27.32 -14.86
CA VAL A 685 -44.49 25.98 -14.82
C VAL A 685 -45.87 26.02 -14.17
N SER A 686 -46.04 26.76 -13.08
CA SER A 686 -47.32 26.89 -12.40
C SER A 686 -48.37 27.58 -13.28
N ALA A 687 -47.97 28.61 -14.05
CA ALA A 687 -48.85 29.29 -15.00
C ALA A 687 -49.28 28.36 -16.14
N LEU A 688 -48.33 27.63 -16.75
CA LEU A 688 -48.64 26.65 -17.80
C LEU A 688 -49.52 25.50 -17.27
N SER A 689 -49.29 25.04 -16.04
CA SER A 689 -50.14 24.02 -15.41
C SER A 689 -51.56 24.53 -15.14
N ALA A 690 -51.74 25.76 -14.68
CA ALA A 690 -53.05 26.35 -14.48
C ALA A 690 -53.83 26.48 -15.80
N GLN A 691 -53.16 26.87 -16.89
CA GLN A 691 -53.75 27.01 -18.22
C GLN A 691 -54.09 25.66 -18.86
N LEU A 692 -53.34 24.59 -18.56
CA LEU A 692 -53.71 23.23 -18.95
C LEU A 692 -54.99 22.73 -18.28
N GLU A 693 -55.32 23.26 -17.11
CA GLU A 693 -56.50 22.88 -16.33
C GLU A 693 -57.70 23.80 -16.60
N ASP A 694 -57.49 24.90 -17.32
CA ASP A 694 -58.54 25.80 -17.77
C ASP A 694 -59.27 25.23 -19.00
N PRO A 695 -60.56 24.85 -18.89
CA PRO A 695 -61.33 24.32 -20.01
C PRO A 695 -61.60 25.36 -21.11
N ASP A 696 -61.49 26.65 -20.80
CA ASP A 696 -61.81 27.73 -21.73
C ASP A 696 -60.60 28.15 -22.59
N THR A 697 -59.38 27.75 -22.20
CA THR A 697 -58.17 28.00 -22.99
C THR A 697 -58.16 27.10 -24.23
N THR A 698 -58.07 27.67 -25.43
CA THR A 698 -57.94 26.92 -26.70
C THR A 698 -56.50 26.41 -26.92
N ASP A 699 -56.31 25.41 -27.79
CA ASP A 699 -54.97 24.86 -28.04
C ASP A 699 -54.02 25.86 -28.69
N ASP A 700 -54.54 26.75 -29.55
CA ASP A 700 -53.76 27.81 -30.19
C ASP A 700 -53.28 28.84 -29.15
N GLU A 701 -54.17 29.25 -28.23
CA GLU A 701 -53.81 30.12 -27.10
C GLU A 701 -52.74 29.48 -26.20
N PHE A 702 -52.88 28.18 -25.93
CA PHE A 702 -51.90 27.46 -25.12
C PHE A 702 -50.54 27.30 -25.83
N ILE A 703 -50.54 27.05 -27.14
CA ILE A 703 -49.32 27.01 -27.96
C ILE A 703 -48.62 28.38 -27.94
N ASP A 704 -49.36 29.47 -28.03
CA ASP A 704 -48.79 30.82 -27.97
C ASP A 704 -48.21 31.14 -26.58
N GLN A 705 -48.83 30.66 -25.51
CA GLN A 705 -48.28 30.74 -24.16
C GLN A 705 -47.00 29.91 -23.99
N LEU A 706 -46.91 28.73 -24.59
CA LEU A 706 -45.67 27.94 -24.62
C LEU A 706 -44.56 28.68 -25.38
N LYS A 707 -44.88 29.32 -26.51
CA LYS A 707 -43.92 30.16 -27.25
C LYS A 707 -43.45 31.33 -26.40
N GLU A 708 -44.34 31.96 -25.62
CA GLU A 708 -43.98 33.07 -24.75
C GLU A 708 -43.15 32.61 -23.54
N ALA A 709 -43.47 31.47 -22.94
CA ALA A 709 -42.66 30.82 -21.91
C ALA A 709 -41.26 30.49 -22.42
N LYS A 710 -41.14 29.93 -23.64
CA LYS A 710 -39.86 29.67 -24.33
C LYS A 710 -39.05 30.97 -24.47
N LYS A 711 -39.66 32.05 -24.96
CA LYS A 711 -39.02 33.38 -25.07
C LYS A 711 -38.61 33.95 -23.71
N SER A 712 -39.44 33.79 -22.68
CA SER A 712 -39.14 34.27 -21.33
C SER A 712 -37.93 33.56 -20.74
N ILE A 713 -37.83 32.23 -20.92
CA ILE A 713 -36.66 31.46 -20.50
C ILE A 713 -35.42 31.90 -21.30
N MET A 714 -35.53 32.14 -22.61
CA MET A 714 -34.41 32.66 -23.40
C MET A 714 -33.93 34.04 -22.93
N ARG A 715 -34.85 34.95 -22.58
CA ARG A 715 -34.54 36.28 -22.06
C ARG A 715 -33.76 36.21 -20.73
N GLU A 716 -34.14 35.27 -19.85
CA GLU A 716 -33.43 35.02 -18.58
C GLU A 716 -31.96 34.61 -18.81
N TYR A 717 -31.67 33.83 -19.86
CA TYR A 717 -30.30 33.41 -20.19
C TYR A 717 -29.48 34.43 -20.97
N GLY A 718 -30.12 35.31 -21.76
CA GLY A 718 -29.46 36.34 -22.55
C GLY A 718 -28.56 37.30 -21.76
N PHE A 719 -28.81 37.46 -20.45
CA PHE A 719 -28.01 38.30 -19.55
C PHE A 719 -26.70 37.65 -19.07
N SER A 720 -26.51 36.34 -19.25
CA SER A 720 -25.40 35.58 -18.65
C SER A 720 -24.23 35.28 -19.59
N GLY A 721 -24.25 35.78 -20.84
CA GLY A 721 -23.22 35.51 -21.86
C GLY A 721 -23.11 34.04 -22.30
N SER A 722 -23.89 33.14 -21.67
CA SER A 722 -23.97 31.72 -21.93
C SER A 722 -25.22 31.45 -22.76
N CYS A 723 -25.09 31.53 -24.09
CA CYS A 723 -26.10 30.97 -24.97
C CYS A 723 -26.03 29.45 -24.89
N ASN A 724 -26.76 28.85 -23.96
CA ASN A 724 -26.91 27.41 -23.95
C ASN A 724 -28.35 26.96 -23.73
N LYS A 725 -28.76 26.13 -24.70
CA LYS A 725 -29.91 25.23 -24.76
C LYS A 725 -29.89 24.19 -23.62
N GLY A 726 -29.48 24.57 -22.41
CA GLY A 726 -29.21 23.71 -21.25
C GLY A 726 -30.37 23.61 -20.26
N SER A 727 -31.31 24.55 -20.28
CA SER A 727 -32.50 24.47 -19.44
C SER A 727 -33.35 23.27 -19.87
N MET A 728 -33.56 22.34 -18.95
CA MET A 728 -34.44 21.19 -19.16
C MET A 728 -35.84 21.65 -19.57
N LEU A 729 -36.40 22.65 -18.88
CA LEU A 729 -37.71 23.22 -19.21
C LEU A 729 -37.74 23.83 -20.62
N TYR A 730 -36.66 24.53 -21.01
CA TYR A 730 -36.56 25.08 -22.37
C TYR A 730 -36.57 23.97 -23.44
N ARG A 731 -35.76 22.92 -23.27
CA ARG A 731 -35.73 21.79 -24.22
C ARG A 731 -37.07 21.09 -24.31
N LEU A 732 -37.73 20.88 -23.17
CA LEU A 732 -39.04 20.25 -23.12
C LEU A 732 -40.05 21.09 -23.90
N ILE A 733 -40.13 22.41 -23.64
CA ILE A 733 -41.03 23.31 -24.38
C ILE A 733 -40.67 23.37 -25.88
N GLU A 734 -39.38 23.41 -26.21
CA GLU A 734 -38.91 23.45 -27.61
C GLU A 734 -39.24 22.17 -28.38
N GLN A 735 -39.05 21.00 -27.78
CA GLN A 735 -39.44 19.70 -28.34
C GLN A 735 -40.95 19.63 -28.57
N THR A 736 -41.75 20.16 -27.64
CA THR A 736 -43.21 20.23 -27.75
C THR A 736 -43.67 21.16 -28.88
N LEU A 737 -43.00 22.30 -29.07
CA LEU A 737 -43.37 23.28 -30.09
C LEU A 737 -42.90 22.89 -31.51
N GLN A 738 -41.92 22.00 -31.62
CA GLN A 738 -41.31 21.61 -32.89
C GLN A 738 -42.30 21.14 -33.98
N PRO A 739 -43.37 20.37 -33.67
CA PRO A 739 -44.39 19.99 -34.64
C PRO A 739 -45.30 21.14 -35.11
N TYR A 740 -45.36 22.24 -34.34
CA TYR A 740 -46.28 23.37 -34.56
C TYR A 740 -45.59 24.60 -35.14
N GLU A 741 -44.26 24.65 -35.15
CA GLU A 741 -43.49 25.68 -35.85
C GLU A 741 -43.36 25.31 -37.34
N LYS A 742 -43.92 26.13 -38.25
CA LYS A 742 -43.76 25.93 -39.70
C LYS A 742 -42.26 25.82 -40.05
N PRO A 743 -41.84 24.90 -40.95
CA PRO A 743 -40.46 24.81 -41.39
C PRO A 743 -40.01 26.17 -41.94
N LYS A 744 -38.95 26.75 -41.36
CA LYS A 744 -38.32 27.94 -41.96
C LYS A 744 -37.81 27.56 -43.34
N ALA A 745 -38.28 28.26 -44.38
CA ALA A 745 -37.73 28.14 -45.73
C ALA A 745 -36.21 28.35 -45.67
N SER A 746 -35.47 27.33 -46.09
CA SER A 746 -34.01 27.36 -46.17
C SER A 746 -33.56 28.48 -47.10
N ALA A 747 -32.89 29.48 -46.56
CA ALA A 747 -32.20 30.50 -47.36
C ALA A 747 -31.14 29.81 -48.23
N SER A 748 -31.22 30.04 -49.53
CA SER A 748 -30.28 29.61 -50.55
C SER A 748 -28.92 30.27 -50.34
N ASN A 749 -27.93 29.50 -49.90
CA ASN A 749 -26.53 29.90 -50.01
C ASN A 749 -26.01 29.52 -51.41
N SER A 750 -26.02 30.49 -52.32
CA SER A 750 -25.26 30.45 -53.56
C SER A 750 -23.76 30.61 -53.27
N ILE A 751 -22.98 29.58 -53.53
CA ILE A 751 -21.52 29.60 -53.56
C ILE A 751 -21.08 30.06 -54.96
N PRO A 752 -20.19 31.07 -55.12
CA PRO A 752 -19.53 31.29 -56.39
C PRO A 752 -18.30 30.39 -56.54
N LEU A 753 -18.23 29.77 -57.72
CA LEU A 753 -17.09 29.03 -58.26
C LEU A 753 -15.88 29.95 -58.46
N THR A 754 -14.71 29.54 -57.96
CA THR A 754 -13.43 29.73 -58.68
C THR A 754 -12.52 28.53 -58.47
N SER A 755 -11.92 28.11 -59.58
CA SER A 755 -11.21 26.87 -59.87
C SER A 755 -9.70 26.94 -59.62
N SER A 756 -9.11 25.74 -59.38
CA SER A 756 -7.73 25.29 -59.70
C SER A 756 -6.57 25.97 -58.96
N SER A 757 -5.51 25.29 -58.46
CA SER A 757 -4.88 24.01 -58.83
C SER A 757 -3.95 23.44 -57.73
N PHE A 758 -4.00 22.11 -57.54
CA PHE A 758 -2.94 21.11 -57.28
C PHE A 758 -1.50 21.52 -56.84
N PHE A 759 -1.00 20.99 -55.72
CA PHE A 759 -0.15 19.77 -55.58
C PHE A 759 0.33 19.57 -54.12
N ALA A 760 0.49 18.30 -53.72
CA ALA A 760 0.81 17.82 -52.37
C ALA A 760 2.34 17.86 -52.02
N PRO A 761 2.86 17.06 -51.06
CA PRO A 761 3.07 17.39 -49.64
C PRO A 761 4.56 17.56 -49.27
N ARG A 762 4.86 18.35 -48.22
CA ARG A 762 6.25 18.53 -47.72
C ARG A 762 6.61 17.52 -46.62
N ARG A 763 7.57 16.65 -46.94
CA ARG A 763 8.53 16.05 -46.00
C ARG A 763 9.42 17.14 -45.37
N ARG A 764 9.86 16.95 -44.12
CA ARG A 764 11.06 17.58 -43.56
C ARG A 764 11.84 16.56 -42.72
N GLU A 765 12.96 16.13 -43.28
CA GLU A 765 14.18 15.80 -42.55
C GLU A 765 15.21 16.87 -42.95
N SER A 766 16.01 17.35 -42.00
CA SER A 766 17.48 17.25 -42.02
C SER A 766 18.14 18.28 -41.08
N ASP A 767 19.02 17.73 -40.25
CA ASP A 767 20.35 18.21 -39.87
C ASP A 767 20.53 19.51 -39.07
N ASN A 768 21.19 19.35 -37.92
CA ASN A 768 22.13 20.35 -37.42
C ASN A 768 23.40 19.69 -36.88
N VAL A 769 24.50 20.35 -37.23
CA VAL A 769 25.89 19.93 -37.27
C VAL A 769 26.62 20.22 -35.95
N VAL A 770 27.60 19.36 -35.62
CA VAL A 770 28.59 19.47 -34.54
C VAL A 770 29.70 20.46 -34.91
N PRO A 771 30.26 21.25 -33.96
CA PRO A 771 31.59 21.84 -34.10
C PRO A 771 32.62 21.23 -33.12
N PRO A 772 33.94 21.22 -33.45
CA PRO A 772 34.97 20.60 -32.63
C PRO A 772 35.79 21.60 -31.77
N ALA A 773 36.32 21.03 -30.68
CA ALA A 773 37.61 21.24 -29.99
C ALA A 773 38.11 22.64 -29.59
N ALA A 774 38.37 22.80 -28.29
CA ALA A 774 39.59 23.43 -27.76
C ALA A 774 39.86 22.91 -26.34
N GLY A 775 41.08 22.41 -26.10
CA GLY A 775 41.55 22.03 -24.77
C GLY A 775 42.15 23.22 -24.01
N HIS A 776 42.31 23.05 -22.70
CA HIS A 776 43.36 23.69 -21.92
C HIS A 776 43.58 22.89 -20.62
N ASP A 777 44.85 22.49 -20.43
CA ASP A 777 45.47 22.23 -19.13
C ASP A 777 45.21 23.37 -18.14
N VAL A 778 45.04 23.07 -16.86
CA VAL A 778 45.85 23.63 -15.74
C VAL A 778 45.75 22.69 -14.53
N SER A 779 46.91 22.34 -13.98
CA SER A 779 47.13 21.70 -12.68
C SER A 779 46.98 22.68 -11.50
N PHE A 780 46.37 22.23 -10.41
CA PHE A 780 46.87 22.31 -9.03
C PHE A 780 46.16 21.28 -8.15
#